data_AF-A0A175WC57-F1
#
_entry.id   AF-A0A175WC57-F1
#
_cell.length_a   1.000
_cell.length_b   1.000
_cell.length_c   1.000
_cell.angle_alpha   90.00
_cell.angle_beta   90.00
_cell.angle_gamma   90.00
#
_symmetry.space_group_name_H-M   'P 1'
#
loop_
_entity.id
_entity.type
_entity.pdbx_description
1 polymer ?
#
loop_
_entity_poly.entity_id
_entity_poly.type
_entity_poly.pdbx_seq_one_letter_code
_entity_poly.pdbx_strand_id
1 'polypeptide(L)'
;MSDSERSPLLSGSGSFKTAADNRPDEEPPESTPLLSSSSATPRYDGERDEGHEADAALLASLATSAASVKSAKAKSIRWPSVIAMMTLASLALAVMVVAFFVPAVVEEYAKQATVIEPTNLSLVSITSNGVRARIQANFRLDAQRVGNEHVRRVGKAATWLVGELGTEETKINVYLPEYDNILLGTASVPPLTVRIADGHNNAVDFVADLVPGDAEGIRAIANEWLEGKLDIVRIRGQADIQLKAGIIPLGTHSVVESLTFEANKLPRLPEYNITRLNFKEKPISGSESKAMAAEASITSFNDHPVSVDIPRLGFEILVPGCSLVGPPILVASATTSPVAVRPHADVVVDAHGLVTEVPESLTSLCPNSDSSPLDLLFKKYLGGESATILVRGQKQQAGGTPDWLAQILSSITVPVPFPGGSSDNLLRTFNLTDVHFQLPDSSAEPDDPSSNPRVSGTILVLAGLPSEINFSLNVTNVRANADVFYKGSKLGELNLDKWQKANSTQLPATEGHEATLQIQSRIKDAPLNVTDTDVLADVIQALLFGGKRIILGIKALVDVKVRTVLGELVVKGVPAEGKIPVKPLGKDVLSSAQPKVGDIEITGTTSTSISFKASVNITNPTPYSAHIPFISIHVQSNGTTVGEARAENLAIAPGNNTGLAVSATWNPLLMGGEKGAQHGRNLLSQYLSGYNTSVTIRTHRGTIPSLPRIGDALSRLNLTLSAPRLRLPAPPGRGGGGGGGEEEERRFLRDATFHIFSSTATFTLVSPLTKNTLYIDAVNATAFYNHTEPIGRIEYDLPFAALPGSSQTPKLPVEWSVDSVGYGKLREALGGRMKLDARAVVWVRLGEWTERVWYVGRGIGAKVRF
;
A
#
# COMPACT_ATOMS: atom_id res chain seq x y z
N MET A 1 10.55 -32.16 -32.49
CA MET A 1 11.11 -33.48 -32.15
C MET A 1 10.59 -33.87 -30.77
N SER A 2 10.48 -35.19 -30.54
CA SER A 2 9.80 -35.95 -29.46
C SER A 2 8.27 -35.84 -29.48
N ASP A 3 7.52 -36.78 -30.09
CA ASP A 3 7.41 -38.23 -29.92
C ASP A 3 6.95 -38.73 -28.53
N SER A 4 5.93 -39.59 -28.63
CA SER A 4 5.53 -40.69 -27.76
C SER A 4 4.98 -40.41 -26.37
N GLU A 5 3.70 -40.75 -26.19
CA GLU A 5 3.29 -41.68 -25.12
C GLU A 5 2.00 -42.42 -25.54
N ARG A 6 2.19 -43.68 -25.95
CA ARG A 6 1.16 -44.73 -25.94
C ARG A 6 1.33 -45.48 -24.64
N SER A 7 0.24 -45.80 -23.94
CA SER A 7 0.08 -47.07 -23.22
C SER A 7 -1.38 -47.37 -22.84
N PRO A 8 -1.76 -48.66 -22.66
CA PRO A 8 -3.14 -49.14 -22.81
C PRO A 8 -3.77 -49.66 -21.51
N LEU A 9 -5.10 -49.70 -21.45
CA LEU A 9 -5.84 -50.45 -20.41
C LEU A 9 -6.69 -51.55 -21.03
N LEU A 10 -6.07 -52.74 -21.04
CA LEU A 10 -6.62 -54.03 -20.65
C LEU A 10 -7.99 -54.47 -21.22
N SER A 11 -7.85 -55.30 -22.24
CA SER A 11 -8.63 -56.51 -22.47
C SER A 11 -8.77 -57.38 -21.20
N GLY A 12 -10.01 -57.53 -20.72
CA GLY A 12 -10.44 -58.60 -19.82
C GLY A 12 -11.34 -59.57 -20.56
N SER A 13 -10.90 -60.81 -20.70
CA SER A 13 -11.61 -61.92 -21.30
C SER A 13 -12.85 -62.32 -20.51
N GLY A 14 -13.96 -62.62 -21.18
CA GLY A 14 -15.14 -63.19 -20.58
C GLY A 14 -16.10 -63.74 -21.62
N SER A 15 -15.75 -64.86 -22.23
CA SER A 15 -16.64 -65.68 -23.04
C SER A 15 -17.70 -66.31 -22.12
N PHE A 16 -18.97 -65.89 -22.23
CA PHE A 16 -20.11 -66.74 -21.91
C PHE A 16 -21.26 -66.45 -22.88
N LYS A 17 -21.47 -67.39 -23.81
CA LYS A 17 -22.72 -67.61 -24.52
C LYS A 17 -23.50 -68.71 -23.79
N THR A 18 -24.82 -68.68 -23.98
CA THR A 18 -25.85 -69.70 -23.70
C THR A 18 -26.32 -69.93 -22.26
N ALA A 19 -27.52 -69.41 -21.95
CA ALA A 19 -28.71 -70.10 -21.42
C ALA A 19 -29.71 -68.98 -21.04
N ALA A 20 -30.84 -68.80 -21.74
CA ALA A 20 -32.10 -69.53 -21.56
C ALA A 20 -32.72 -69.34 -20.16
N ASP A 21 -33.98 -68.87 -20.21
CA ASP A 21 -35.10 -69.12 -19.29
C ASP A 21 -35.48 -68.14 -18.16
N ASN A 22 -36.78 -67.77 -18.23
CA ASN A 22 -37.78 -67.58 -17.17
C ASN A 22 -37.86 -66.28 -16.35
N ARG A 23 -38.87 -65.45 -16.72
CA ARG A 23 -40.06 -64.92 -15.97
C ARG A 23 -39.91 -64.48 -14.48
N PRO A 24 -40.87 -63.75 -13.87
CA PRO A 24 -41.94 -62.82 -14.32
C PRO A 24 -41.96 -61.51 -13.47
N ASP A 25 -43.10 -60.81 -13.47
CA ASP A 25 -43.58 -59.81 -12.48
C ASP A 25 -43.36 -58.31 -12.81
N GLU A 26 -44.40 -57.65 -13.32
CA GLU A 26 -45.19 -56.65 -12.55
C GLU A 26 -46.31 -56.01 -13.41
N GLU A 27 -47.48 -55.93 -12.81
CA GLU A 27 -48.78 -55.47 -13.33
C GLU A 27 -48.98 -53.92 -13.20
N PRO A 28 -50.08 -53.33 -13.72
CA PRO A 28 -50.09 -51.99 -14.34
C PRO A 28 -50.84 -50.89 -13.55
N PRO A 29 -50.91 -49.67 -14.11
CA PRO A 29 -52.11 -48.85 -13.98
C PRO A 29 -52.71 -48.44 -15.35
N GLU A 30 -54.00 -48.75 -15.45
CA GLU A 30 -55.07 -47.84 -15.88
C GLU A 30 -55.12 -47.26 -17.30
N SER A 31 -56.06 -47.86 -18.06
CA SER A 31 -57.23 -47.16 -18.64
C SER A 31 -56.95 -46.22 -19.83
N THR A 32 -57.29 -46.52 -21.08
CA THR A 32 -58.60 -46.88 -21.62
C THR A 32 -58.40 -47.16 -23.13
N PRO A 33 -58.80 -48.32 -23.67
CA PRO A 33 -58.83 -48.53 -25.11
C PRO A 33 -60.22 -48.19 -25.68
N LEU A 34 -60.27 -47.17 -26.53
CA LEU A 34 -61.41 -46.83 -27.38
C LEU A 34 -61.47 -47.78 -28.59
N LEU A 35 -61.91 -49.02 -28.34
CA LEU A 35 -62.63 -49.81 -29.34
C LEU A 35 -63.81 -50.47 -28.64
N SER A 36 -64.93 -49.76 -28.67
CA SER A 36 -66.25 -50.29 -28.37
C SER A 36 -66.65 -51.31 -29.43
N SER A 37 -66.59 -52.57 -29.05
CA SER A 37 -67.45 -53.62 -29.58
C SER A 37 -68.90 -53.35 -29.17
N SER A 38 -69.84 -53.33 -30.12
CA SER A 38 -71.25 -53.58 -29.86
C SER A 38 -71.93 -54.29 -31.03
N SER A 39 -72.76 -55.29 -30.68
CA SER A 39 -73.69 -56.10 -31.49
C SER A 39 -73.08 -57.04 -32.55
N ALA A 40 -72.92 -58.36 -32.35
CA ALA A 40 -73.78 -59.44 -31.83
C ALA A 40 -74.83 -60.02 -32.83
N THR A 41 -74.37 -61.05 -33.58
CA THR A 41 -74.98 -62.38 -33.89
C THR A 41 -76.26 -62.50 -34.75
N PRO A 42 -76.54 -63.63 -35.48
CA PRO A 42 -76.09 -65.04 -35.29
C PRO A 42 -75.48 -65.73 -36.56
N ARG A 43 -74.60 -66.75 -36.49
CA ARG A 43 -74.73 -68.18 -36.10
C ARG A 43 -75.72 -69.00 -36.97
N TYR A 44 -75.22 -69.80 -37.92
CA TYR A 44 -75.51 -71.25 -38.03
C TYR A 44 -74.52 -71.93 -39.01
N ASP A 45 -74.43 -73.24 -38.90
CA ASP A 45 -73.32 -74.16 -39.11
C ASP A 45 -73.70 -75.28 -40.10
N GLY A 46 -72.72 -75.95 -40.72
CA GLY A 46 -72.85 -77.34 -41.21
C GLY A 46 -72.99 -77.62 -42.72
N GLU A 47 -71.87 -78.07 -43.31
CA GLU A 47 -71.63 -79.25 -44.19
C GLU A 47 -72.51 -79.69 -45.41
N ARG A 48 -71.80 -79.86 -46.55
CA ARG A 48 -71.70 -80.99 -47.52
C ARG A 48 -72.87 -81.52 -48.40
N ASP A 49 -72.42 -81.95 -49.59
CA ASP A 49 -72.91 -82.98 -50.55
C ASP A 49 -73.48 -82.60 -51.94
N GLU A 50 -73.24 -83.57 -52.84
CA GLU A 50 -73.03 -83.59 -54.31
C GLU A 50 -74.26 -84.00 -55.15
N GLY A 51 -74.14 -83.98 -56.49
CA GLY A 51 -74.67 -85.04 -57.39
C GLY A 51 -75.83 -84.77 -58.38
N HIS A 52 -75.58 -85.06 -59.68
CA HIS A 52 -76.45 -85.68 -60.73
C HIS A 52 -77.73 -84.95 -61.24
N GLU A 53 -78.41 -85.26 -62.37
CA GLU A 53 -78.17 -85.69 -63.78
C GLU A 53 -79.60 -85.91 -64.42
N ALA A 54 -79.73 -85.69 -65.75
CA ALA A 54 -80.57 -86.38 -66.77
C ALA A 54 -82.15 -86.49 -66.77
N ASP A 55 -82.73 -86.10 -67.94
CA ASP A 55 -83.73 -86.74 -68.85
C ASP A 55 -85.29 -86.80 -68.66
N ALA A 56 -85.98 -86.54 -69.82
CA ALA A 56 -87.35 -86.95 -70.28
C ALA A 56 -88.64 -86.31 -69.64
N ALA A 57 -89.77 -85.96 -70.28
CA ALA A 57 -90.28 -85.88 -71.66
C ALA A 57 -91.68 -85.15 -71.73
N LEU A 58 -91.96 -84.40 -72.82
CA LEU A 58 -93.21 -84.25 -73.63
C LEU A 58 -94.66 -84.10 -73.02
N LEU A 59 -95.36 -82.96 -73.28
CA LEU A 59 -96.70 -82.79 -73.95
C LEU A 59 -97.54 -81.52 -73.56
N ALA A 60 -97.88 -80.71 -74.58
CA ALA A 60 -99.12 -79.96 -74.91
C ALA A 60 -100.04 -79.20 -73.88
N SER A 61 -100.39 -77.96 -74.27
CA SER A 61 -101.70 -77.24 -74.16
C SER A 61 -102.48 -77.11 -72.83
N LEU A 62 -102.56 -75.90 -72.25
CA LEU A 62 -103.78 -75.07 -72.05
C LEU A 62 -103.46 -73.80 -71.21
N ALA A 63 -104.05 -72.68 -71.64
CA ALA A 63 -103.70 -71.26 -71.43
C ALA A 63 -103.63 -70.64 -70.01
N THR A 64 -102.81 -69.57 -69.90
CA THR A 64 -102.88 -68.37 -69.02
C THR A 64 -103.35 -68.45 -67.54
N SER A 65 -102.45 -67.98 -66.64
CA SER A 65 -102.65 -67.14 -65.43
C SER A 65 -102.33 -67.74 -64.05
N ALA A 66 -101.62 -66.91 -63.26
CA ALA A 66 -101.41 -66.94 -61.80
C ALA A 66 -100.30 -67.83 -61.19
N ALA A 67 -99.14 -67.18 -60.99
CA ALA A 67 -98.48 -66.92 -59.70
C ALA A 67 -98.07 -68.05 -58.72
N SER A 68 -96.80 -67.95 -58.29
CA SER A 68 -96.20 -68.40 -57.02
C SER A 68 -95.90 -69.91 -56.94
N VAL A 69 -94.66 -70.40 -56.88
CA VAL A 69 -93.69 -70.26 -55.77
C VAL A 69 -92.27 -70.68 -56.24
N LYS A 70 -91.29 -69.93 -55.74
CA LYS A 70 -89.86 -70.13 -55.46
C LYS A 70 -89.11 -71.44 -55.82
N SER A 71 -87.82 -71.19 -56.11
CA SER A 71 -86.58 -71.95 -55.75
C SER A 71 -85.86 -72.57 -56.94
N ALA A 72 -84.78 -71.95 -57.46
CA ALA A 72 -83.33 -72.13 -57.13
C ALA A 72 -82.74 -73.43 -57.74
N LYS A 73 -81.57 -73.54 -58.39
CA LYS A 73 -80.26 -72.84 -58.55
C LYS A 73 -79.85 -73.00 -60.06
N ALA A 74 -78.75 -72.51 -60.65
CA ALA A 74 -77.43 -72.06 -60.22
C ALA A 74 -76.88 -70.97 -61.18
N LYS A 75 -75.95 -70.15 -60.69
CA LYS A 75 -75.64 -68.80 -61.19
C LYS A 75 -74.15 -68.68 -61.56
N SER A 76 -73.86 -68.23 -62.78
CA SER A 76 -72.50 -68.02 -63.31
C SER A 76 -71.84 -66.74 -62.76
N ILE A 77 -70.56 -66.84 -62.41
CA ILE A 77 -69.70 -65.80 -61.81
C ILE A 77 -69.31 -64.73 -62.84
N ARG A 78 -69.37 -63.44 -62.46
CA ARG A 78 -69.16 -62.27 -63.32
C ARG A 78 -67.73 -61.69 -63.16
N TRP A 79 -66.84 -62.01 -64.10
CA TRP A 79 -65.44 -61.55 -64.20
C TRP A 79 -65.19 -60.02 -64.10
N PRO A 80 -66.04 -59.12 -64.62
CA PRO A 80 -65.79 -57.68 -64.53
C PRO A 80 -65.79 -57.16 -63.10
N SER A 81 -66.59 -57.75 -62.21
CA SER A 81 -66.66 -57.30 -60.82
C SER A 81 -65.45 -57.76 -60.01
N VAL A 82 -64.83 -58.89 -60.36
CA VAL A 82 -63.61 -59.38 -59.70
C VAL A 82 -62.42 -58.51 -60.09
N ILE A 83 -62.30 -58.17 -61.39
CA ILE A 83 -61.26 -57.25 -61.86
C ILE A 83 -61.46 -55.87 -61.22
N ALA A 84 -62.68 -55.32 -61.23
CA ALA A 84 -62.97 -54.05 -60.58
C ALA A 84 -62.64 -54.10 -59.08
N MET A 85 -63.04 -55.14 -58.36
CA MET A 85 -62.77 -55.28 -56.93
C MET A 85 -61.27 -55.44 -56.63
N MET A 86 -60.52 -56.16 -57.46
CA MET A 86 -59.06 -56.27 -57.34
C MET A 86 -58.36 -54.94 -57.64
N THR A 87 -58.78 -54.22 -58.69
CA THR A 87 -58.23 -52.89 -59.00
C THR A 87 -58.52 -51.90 -57.87
N LEU A 88 -59.74 -51.92 -57.32
CA LEU A 88 -60.16 -51.02 -56.25
C LEU A 88 -59.50 -51.38 -54.91
N ALA A 89 -59.32 -52.68 -54.62
CA ALA A 89 -58.54 -53.14 -53.48
C ALA A 89 -57.05 -52.80 -53.61
N SER A 90 -56.46 -52.96 -54.81
CA SER A 90 -55.07 -52.55 -55.06
C SER A 90 -54.88 -51.04 -54.95
N LEU A 91 -55.87 -50.26 -55.42
CA LEU A 91 -55.87 -48.81 -55.31
C LEU A 91 -56.02 -48.39 -53.85
N ALA A 92 -56.95 -49.00 -53.10
CA ALA A 92 -57.14 -48.74 -51.68
C ALA A 92 -55.90 -49.12 -50.86
N LEU A 93 -55.27 -50.26 -51.16
CA LEU A 93 -54.02 -50.68 -50.53
C LEU A 93 -52.87 -49.73 -50.87
N ALA A 94 -52.75 -49.30 -52.14
CA ALA A 94 -51.76 -48.31 -52.55
C ALA A 94 -52.00 -46.96 -51.85
N VAL A 95 -53.25 -46.50 -51.74
CA VAL A 95 -53.61 -45.29 -51.00
C VAL A 95 -53.31 -45.44 -49.52
N MET A 96 -53.59 -46.59 -48.89
CA MET A 96 -53.23 -46.85 -47.50
C MET A 96 -51.71 -46.84 -47.30
N VAL A 97 -50.95 -47.53 -48.17
CA VAL A 97 -49.49 -47.56 -48.08
C VAL A 97 -48.92 -46.14 -48.28
N VAL A 98 -49.42 -45.39 -49.25
CA VAL A 98 -49.00 -44.01 -49.48
C VAL A 98 -49.41 -43.10 -48.31
N ALA A 99 -50.61 -43.25 -47.76
CA ALA A 99 -51.10 -42.41 -46.68
C ALA A 99 -50.42 -42.69 -45.33
N PHE A 100 -50.00 -43.93 -45.05
CA PHE A 100 -49.39 -44.29 -43.76
C PHE A 100 -47.86 -44.39 -43.81
N PHE A 101 -47.27 -44.96 -44.86
CA PHE A 101 -45.81 -45.14 -44.91
C PHE A 101 -45.08 -43.91 -45.45
N VAL A 102 -45.60 -43.24 -46.49
CA VAL A 102 -44.87 -42.12 -47.10
C VAL A 102 -44.67 -40.95 -46.13
N PRO A 103 -45.65 -40.51 -45.32
CA PRO A 103 -45.42 -39.44 -44.36
C PRO A 103 -44.33 -39.76 -43.34
N ALA A 104 -44.36 -40.98 -42.76
CA ALA A 104 -43.35 -41.41 -41.79
C ALA A 104 -41.94 -41.48 -42.42
N VAL A 105 -41.85 -41.98 -43.65
CA VAL A 105 -40.59 -42.06 -44.40
C VAL A 105 -40.06 -40.67 -44.78
N VAL A 106 -40.94 -39.73 -45.15
CA VAL A 106 -40.56 -38.35 -45.47
C VAL A 106 -40.11 -37.60 -44.22
N GLU A 107 -40.74 -37.84 -43.06
CA GLU A 107 -40.31 -37.26 -41.79
C GLU A 107 -38.90 -37.75 -41.40
N GLU A 108 -38.63 -39.05 -41.51
CA GLU A 108 -37.29 -39.61 -41.25
C GLU A 108 -36.26 -39.04 -42.22
N TYR A 109 -36.59 -38.94 -43.51
CA TYR A 109 -35.74 -38.33 -44.52
C TYR A 109 -35.42 -36.87 -44.20
N ALA A 110 -36.43 -36.07 -43.83
CA ALA A 110 -36.25 -34.66 -43.50
C ALA A 110 -35.32 -34.46 -42.29
N LYS A 111 -35.49 -35.26 -41.22
CA LYS A 111 -34.63 -35.19 -40.02
C LYS A 111 -33.18 -35.56 -40.32
N GLN A 112 -32.93 -36.56 -41.17
CA GLN A 112 -31.57 -37.04 -41.46
C GLN A 112 -30.85 -36.24 -42.57
N ALA A 113 -31.59 -35.77 -43.59
CA ALA A 113 -31.01 -35.11 -44.75
C ALA A 113 -30.76 -33.60 -44.56
N THR A 114 -31.43 -32.94 -43.60
CA THR A 114 -31.34 -31.48 -43.42
C THR A 114 -29.95 -31.04 -42.95
N VAL A 115 -29.31 -30.17 -43.73
CA VAL A 115 -28.05 -29.49 -43.38
C VAL A 115 -28.29 -27.97 -43.42
N ILE A 116 -28.01 -27.31 -42.30
CA ILE A 116 -28.05 -25.84 -42.16
C ILE A 116 -26.64 -25.38 -41.80
N GLU A 117 -26.05 -24.53 -42.64
CA GLU A 117 -24.71 -23.95 -42.45
C GLU A 117 -24.86 -22.42 -42.32
N PRO A 118 -24.77 -21.83 -41.11
CA PRO A 118 -24.82 -20.37 -40.96
C PRO A 118 -23.59 -19.72 -41.59
N THR A 119 -23.78 -18.71 -42.43
CA THR A 119 -22.71 -18.01 -43.13
C THR A 119 -22.39 -16.64 -42.54
N ASN A 120 -23.40 -15.92 -42.02
CA ASN A 120 -23.21 -14.59 -41.42
C ASN A 120 -24.38 -14.26 -40.48
N LEU A 121 -24.07 -13.61 -39.37
CA LEU A 121 -25.05 -13.07 -38.43
C LEU A 121 -24.69 -11.61 -38.13
N SER A 122 -25.55 -10.68 -38.51
CA SER A 122 -25.31 -9.26 -38.28
C SER A 122 -26.53 -8.57 -37.67
N LEU A 123 -26.29 -7.59 -36.81
CA LEU A 123 -27.34 -6.77 -36.23
C LEU A 123 -27.62 -5.58 -37.17
N VAL A 124 -28.84 -5.49 -37.68
CA VAL A 124 -29.29 -4.43 -38.61
C VAL A 124 -29.64 -3.16 -37.85
N SER A 125 -30.41 -3.27 -36.77
CA SER A 125 -30.77 -2.13 -35.92
C SER A 125 -31.31 -2.60 -34.58
N ILE A 126 -31.10 -1.80 -33.54
CA ILE A 126 -31.81 -1.94 -32.27
C ILE A 126 -33.15 -1.19 -32.39
N THR A 127 -34.27 -1.85 -32.10
CA THR A 127 -35.63 -1.27 -32.12
C THR A 127 -36.13 -1.04 -30.70
N SER A 128 -37.24 -0.32 -30.54
CA SER A 128 -37.86 -0.08 -29.23
C SER A 128 -38.24 -1.36 -28.48
N ASN A 129 -38.49 -2.44 -29.22
CA ASN A 129 -39.02 -3.69 -28.68
C ASN A 129 -38.04 -4.87 -28.80
N GLY A 130 -36.87 -4.67 -29.42
CA GLY A 130 -35.92 -5.76 -29.63
C GLY A 130 -34.82 -5.43 -30.62
N VAL A 131 -34.38 -6.44 -31.36
CA VAL A 131 -33.25 -6.39 -32.29
C VAL A 131 -33.68 -6.88 -33.65
N ARG A 132 -33.34 -6.16 -34.71
CA ARG A 132 -33.38 -6.69 -36.08
C ARG A 132 -32.04 -7.32 -36.41
N ALA A 133 -32.01 -8.63 -36.62
CA ALA A 133 -30.81 -9.35 -37.04
C ALA A 133 -30.99 -9.90 -38.45
N ARG A 134 -29.97 -9.72 -39.30
CA ARG A 134 -29.87 -10.37 -40.59
C ARG A 134 -29.16 -11.70 -40.43
N ILE A 135 -29.86 -12.77 -40.79
CA ILE A 135 -29.40 -14.15 -40.69
C ILE A 135 -29.16 -14.63 -42.12
N GLN A 136 -27.92 -15.01 -42.41
CA GLN A 136 -27.54 -15.63 -43.67
C GLN A 136 -27.07 -17.06 -43.40
N ALA A 137 -27.65 -18.02 -44.11
CA ALA A 137 -27.31 -19.43 -43.99
C ALA A 137 -27.53 -20.18 -45.31
N ASN A 138 -26.80 -21.27 -45.49
CA ASN A 138 -27.01 -22.22 -46.55
C ASN A 138 -27.88 -23.38 -46.06
N PHE A 139 -29.00 -23.62 -46.73
CA PHE A 139 -29.88 -24.75 -46.47
C PHE A 139 -29.86 -25.73 -47.64
N ARG A 140 -29.53 -26.99 -47.35
CA ARG A 140 -29.57 -28.07 -48.34
C ARG A 140 -30.08 -29.36 -47.72
N LEU A 141 -30.74 -30.17 -48.55
CA LEU A 141 -31.04 -31.56 -48.22
C LEU A 141 -29.96 -32.43 -48.85
N ASP A 142 -29.22 -33.16 -48.01
CA ASP A 142 -28.19 -34.09 -48.43
C ASP A 142 -28.65 -35.54 -48.19
N ALA A 143 -29.14 -36.18 -49.24
CA ALA A 143 -29.59 -37.56 -49.17
C ALA A 143 -28.49 -38.57 -48.83
N GLN A 144 -27.20 -38.21 -48.90
CA GLN A 144 -26.11 -39.11 -48.52
C GLN A 144 -26.04 -39.35 -47.01
N ARG A 145 -26.59 -38.41 -46.20
CA ARG A 145 -26.68 -38.57 -44.74
C ARG A 145 -27.75 -39.56 -44.30
N VAL A 146 -28.65 -39.95 -45.20
CA VAL A 146 -29.73 -40.91 -44.95
C VAL A 146 -29.21 -42.34 -45.14
N GLY A 147 -29.05 -43.07 -44.04
CA GLY A 147 -28.46 -44.41 -44.06
C GLY A 147 -29.34 -45.47 -44.72
N ASN A 148 -30.67 -45.33 -44.61
CA ASN A 148 -31.62 -46.29 -45.18
C ASN A 148 -31.90 -45.99 -46.65
N GLU A 149 -31.53 -46.91 -47.55
CA GLU A 149 -31.68 -46.76 -48.99
C GLU A 149 -33.15 -46.63 -49.45
N HIS A 150 -34.09 -47.28 -48.75
CA HIS A 150 -35.52 -47.16 -49.06
C HIS A 150 -36.06 -45.78 -48.70
N VAL A 151 -35.68 -45.28 -47.51
CA VAL A 151 -36.03 -43.92 -47.05
C VAL A 151 -35.43 -42.88 -47.99
N ARG A 152 -34.18 -43.07 -48.39
CA ARG A 152 -33.48 -42.20 -49.34
C ARG A 152 -34.19 -42.10 -50.70
N ARG A 153 -34.63 -43.23 -51.28
CA ARG A 153 -35.31 -43.24 -52.59
C ARG A 153 -36.68 -42.58 -52.53
N VAL A 154 -37.49 -42.93 -51.53
CA VAL A 154 -38.83 -42.34 -51.34
C VAL A 154 -38.72 -40.86 -51.02
N GLY A 155 -37.79 -40.47 -50.15
CA GLY A 155 -37.50 -39.08 -49.79
C GLY A 155 -37.14 -38.24 -51.01
N LYS A 156 -36.16 -38.66 -51.83
CA LYS A 156 -35.81 -37.95 -53.08
C LYS A 156 -37.01 -37.81 -54.02
N ALA A 157 -37.82 -38.85 -54.17
CA ALA A 157 -38.99 -38.81 -55.05
C ALA A 157 -40.06 -37.85 -54.53
N ALA A 158 -40.32 -37.86 -53.22
CA ALA A 158 -41.28 -36.97 -52.57
C ALA A 158 -40.82 -35.50 -52.63
N THR A 159 -39.55 -35.23 -52.31
CA THR A 159 -39.03 -33.85 -52.35
C THR A 159 -38.87 -33.32 -53.77
N TRP A 160 -38.57 -34.18 -54.75
CA TRP A 160 -38.62 -33.81 -56.17
C TRP A 160 -40.04 -33.44 -56.61
N LEU A 161 -41.07 -34.19 -56.18
CA LEU A 161 -42.46 -33.92 -56.52
C LEU A 161 -42.97 -32.61 -55.89
N VAL A 162 -42.62 -32.34 -54.64
CA VAL A 162 -42.99 -31.09 -53.95
C VAL A 162 -42.21 -29.90 -54.52
N GLY A 163 -40.92 -30.08 -54.82
CA GLY A 163 -40.05 -29.11 -55.47
C GLY A 163 -39.65 -27.93 -54.57
N GLU A 164 -40.63 -27.13 -54.15
CA GLU A 164 -40.46 -25.92 -53.33
C GLU A 164 -41.37 -25.97 -52.11
N LEU A 165 -40.81 -25.59 -50.96
CA LEU A 165 -41.50 -25.50 -49.69
C LEU A 165 -41.53 -24.04 -49.22
N GLY A 166 -42.72 -23.53 -48.97
CA GLY A 166 -42.93 -22.22 -48.37
C GLY A 166 -43.26 -22.33 -46.88
N THR A 167 -42.76 -21.39 -46.10
CA THR A 167 -43.22 -21.15 -44.72
C THR A 167 -44.02 -19.84 -44.67
N GLU A 168 -44.94 -19.73 -43.72
CA GLU A 168 -45.49 -18.43 -43.34
C GLU A 168 -44.58 -17.74 -42.33
N GLU A 169 -45.00 -16.58 -41.81
CA GLU A 169 -44.29 -15.92 -40.72
C GLU A 169 -44.34 -16.82 -39.48
N THR A 170 -43.17 -17.15 -38.93
CA THR A 170 -43.06 -18.09 -37.80
C THR A 170 -42.42 -17.41 -36.61
N LYS A 171 -43.05 -17.55 -35.44
CA LYS A 171 -42.50 -17.10 -34.16
C LYS A 171 -41.81 -18.25 -33.46
N ILE A 172 -40.51 -18.11 -33.24
CA ILE A 172 -39.68 -19.08 -32.53
C ILE A 172 -39.50 -18.57 -31.10
N ASN A 173 -40.10 -19.28 -30.13
CA ASN A 173 -39.96 -18.98 -28.71
C ASN A 173 -38.79 -19.77 -28.14
N VAL A 174 -37.92 -19.10 -27.39
CA VAL A 174 -36.71 -19.66 -26.81
C VAL A 174 -36.85 -19.71 -25.29
N TYR A 175 -36.83 -20.90 -24.71
CA TYR A 175 -37.02 -21.14 -23.28
C TYR A 175 -35.77 -21.71 -22.61
N LEU A 176 -35.66 -21.50 -21.30
CA LEU A 176 -34.68 -22.13 -20.43
C LEU A 176 -35.31 -23.19 -19.53
N PRO A 177 -35.19 -24.48 -19.87
CA PRO A 177 -35.80 -25.54 -19.07
C PRO A 177 -35.26 -25.61 -17.63
N GLU A 178 -34.00 -25.25 -17.43
CA GLU A 178 -33.31 -25.33 -16.12
C GLU A 178 -33.67 -24.18 -15.17
N TYR A 179 -34.28 -23.12 -15.70
CA TYR A 179 -34.71 -21.93 -14.94
C TYR A 179 -36.22 -21.75 -15.11
N ASP A 180 -37.01 -22.67 -14.54
CA ASP A 180 -38.49 -22.62 -14.51
C ASP A 180 -39.18 -22.36 -15.87
N ASN A 181 -38.56 -22.80 -16.98
CA ASN A 181 -39.04 -22.53 -18.35
C ASN A 181 -39.21 -21.03 -18.66
N ILE A 182 -38.34 -20.17 -18.14
CA ILE A 182 -38.33 -18.75 -18.47
C ILE A 182 -38.16 -18.54 -19.98
N LEU A 183 -38.99 -17.67 -20.55
CA LEU A 183 -38.88 -17.23 -21.94
C LEU A 183 -37.71 -16.25 -22.07
N LEU A 184 -36.66 -16.63 -22.80
CA LEU A 184 -35.52 -15.76 -23.12
C LEU A 184 -35.83 -14.76 -24.22
N GLY A 185 -36.71 -15.12 -25.15
CA GLY A 185 -37.12 -14.25 -26.24
C GLY A 185 -37.87 -14.97 -27.35
N THR A 186 -38.35 -14.17 -28.30
CA THR A 186 -39.09 -14.61 -29.48
C THR A 186 -38.45 -14.04 -30.73
N ALA A 187 -38.10 -14.90 -31.69
CA ALA A 187 -37.65 -14.48 -33.02
C ALA A 187 -38.80 -14.59 -34.02
N SER A 188 -39.18 -13.50 -34.67
CA SER A 188 -40.11 -13.50 -35.81
C SER A 188 -39.32 -13.69 -37.09
N VAL A 189 -39.46 -14.88 -37.68
CA VAL A 189 -38.84 -15.24 -38.96
C VAL A 189 -39.86 -14.97 -40.06
N PRO A 190 -39.51 -14.16 -41.08
CA PRO A 190 -40.41 -13.87 -42.19
C PRO A 190 -40.67 -15.13 -43.05
N PRO A 191 -41.70 -15.11 -43.90
CA PRO A 191 -41.98 -16.20 -44.83
C PRO A 191 -40.76 -16.54 -45.70
N LEU A 192 -40.34 -17.81 -45.70
CA LEU A 192 -39.24 -18.32 -46.51
C LEU A 192 -39.77 -19.24 -47.60
N THR A 193 -39.05 -19.28 -48.73
CA THR A 193 -39.28 -20.26 -49.78
C THR A 193 -37.97 -20.96 -50.08
N VAL A 194 -37.94 -22.28 -49.93
CA VAL A 194 -36.74 -23.09 -50.12
C VAL A 194 -37.02 -24.22 -51.10
N ARG A 195 -36.09 -24.48 -52.00
CA ARG A 195 -36.15 -25.65 -52.88
C ARG A 195 -35.61 -26.85 -52.14
N ILE A 196 -36.40 -27.93 -52.12
CA ILE A 196 -36.07 -29.15 -51.37
C ILE A 196 -35.57 -30.29 -52.26
N ALA A 197 -35.14 -29.98 -53.48
CA ALA A 197 -34.45 -30.94 -54.33
C ALA A 197 -33.12 -31.37 -53.69
N ASP A 198 -32.83 -32.67 -53.74
CA ASP A 198 -31.59 -33.24 -53.20
C ASP A 198 -30.34 -32.53 -53.76
N GLY A 199 -29.44 -32.15 -52.87
CA GLY A 199 -28.19 -31.45 -53.18
C GLY A 199 -28.33 -29.98 -53.58
N HIS A 200 -29.55 -29.44 -53.71
CA HIS A 200 -29.74 -28.03 -54.03
C HIS A 200 -29.42 -27.15 -52.82
N ASN A 201 -28.50 -26.20 -53.01
CA ASN A 201 -28.10 -25.29 -51.95
C ASN A 201 -28.91 -23.98 -52.02
N ASN A 202 -29.69 -23.70 -50.99
CA ASN A 202 -30.48 -22.48 -50.86
C ASN A 202 -29.71 -21.49 -50.00
N ALA A 203 -29.30 -20.36 -50.57
CA ALA A 203 -28.77 -19.24 -49.80
C ALA A 203 -29.95 -18.48 -49.18
N VAL A 204 -30.21 -18.75 -47.90
CA VAL A 204 -31.26 -18.12 -47.11
C VAL A 204 -30.69 -16.83 -46.52
N ASP A 205 -31.33 -15.70 -46.81
CA ASP A 205 -30.94 -14.37 -46.33
C ASP A 205 -32.19 -13.58 -45.98
N PHE A 206 -32.40 -13.35 -44.68
CA PHE A 206 -33.55 -12.62 -44.19
C PHE A 206 -33.21 -11.80 -42.95
N VAL A 207 -34.09 -10.85 -42.63
CA VAL A 207 -34.03 -10.08 -41.39
C VAL A 207 -35.13 -10.58 -40.46
N ALA A 208 -34.74 -11.01 -39.26
CA ALA A 208 -35.65 -11.41 -38.19
C ALA A 208 -35.74 -10.34 -37.12
N ASP A 209 -36.94 -10.18 -36.55
CA ASP A 209 -37.18 -9.37 -35.36
C ASP A 209 -37.06 -10.26 -34.12
N LEU A 210 -36.05 -10.00 -33.28
CA LEU A 210 -35.82 -10.69 -32.03
C LEU A 210 -36.30 -9.82 -30.87
N VAL A 211 -37.34 -10.26 -30.17
CA VAL A 211 -37.89 -9.61 -28.99
C VAL A 211 -37.34 -10.32 -27.75
N PRO A 212 -36.64 -9.63 -26.84
CA PRO A 212 -36.17 -10.22 -25.59
C PRO A 212 -37.35 -10.62 -24.71
N GLY A 213 -37.17 -11.70 -23.96
CA GLY A 213 -38.14 -12.19 -23.00
C GLY A 213 -37.90 -11.60 -21.61
N ASP A 214 -37.92 -12.44 -20.58
CA ASP A 214 -37.76 -11.99 -19.20
C ASP A 214 -36.31 -11.56 -18.90
N ALA A 215 -36.15 -10.34 -18.39
CA ALA A 215 -34.87 -9.81 -17.98
C ALA A 215 -34.24 -10.60 -16.82
N GLU A 216 -35.03 -11.22 -15.95
CA GLU A 216 -34.51 -12.03 -14.83
C GLU A 216 -33.84 -13.31 -15.32
N GLY A 217 -34.40 -13.96 -16.34
CA GLY A 217 -33.80 -15.15 -16.95
C GLY A 217 -32.48 -14.82 -17.65
N ILE A 218 -32.42 -13.69 -18.36
CA ILE A 218 -31.19 -13.20 -19.00
C ILE A 218 -30.14 -12.87 -17.93
N ARG A 219 -30.54 -12.21 -16.83
CA ARG A 219 -29.65 -11.87 -15.72
C ARG A 219 -29.04 -13.11 -15.06
N ALA A 220 -29.85 -14.15 -14.80
CA ALA A 220 -29.39 -15.37 -14.14
C ALA A 220 -28.25 -16.03 -14.94
N ILE A 221 -28.45 -16.23 -16.24
CA ILE A 221 -27.44 -16.79 -17.14
C ILE A 221 -26.22 -15.88 -17.27
N ALA A 222 -26.44 -14.57 -17.44
CA ALA A 222 -25.35 -13.62 -17.60
C ALA A 222 -24.43 -13.62 -16.38
N ASN A 223 -24.98 -13.68 -15.17
CA ASN A 223 -24.19 -13.71 -13.94
C ASN A 223 -23.40 -15.02 -13.80
N GLU A 224 -24.01 -16.18 -14.06
CA GLU A 224 -23.29 -17.46 -14.02
C GLU A 224 -22.17 -17.53 -15.08
N TRP A 225 -22.40 -16.94 -16.26
CA TRP A 225 -21.39 -16.82 -17.31
C TRP A 225 -20.24 -15.90 -16.90
N LEU A 226 -20.54 -14.72 -16.35
CA LEU A 226 -19.54 -13.76 -15.87
C LEU A 226 -18.70 -14.30 -14.71
N GLU A 227 -19.30 -15.11 -13.84
CA GLU A 227 -18.62 -15.79 -12.73
C GLU A 227 -17.82 -17.04 -13.18
N GLY A 228 -17.99 -17.47 -14.44
CA GLY A 228 -17.37 -18.68 -14.97
C GLY A 228 -17.92 -19.98 -14.38
N LYS A 229 -19.14 -19.95 -13.83
CA LYS A 229 -19.82 -21.12 -13.22
C LYS A 229 -20.79 -21.82 -14.17
N LEU A 230 -21.02 -21.23 -15.35
CA LEU A 230 -21.97 -21.75 -16.33
C LEU A 230 -21.37 -22.92 -17.10
N ASP A 231 -21.56 -24.14 -16.59
CA ASP A 231 -21.01 -25.36 -17.18
C ASP A 231 -21.78 -25.82 -18.42
N ILE A 232 -23.11 -25.75 -18.37
CA ILE A 232 -24.02 -26.22 -19.41
C ILE A 232 -25.20 -25.26 -19.48
N VAL A 233 -25.62 -24.88 -20.69
CA VAL A 233 -26.89 -24.18 -20.92
C VAL A 233 -27.75 -25.00 -21.85
N ARG A 234 -28.88 -25.46 -21.33
CA ARG A 234 -29.91 -26.05 -22.17
C ARG A 234 -30.93 -25.00 -22.60
N ILE A 235 -31.10 -24.87 -23.90
CA ILE A 235 -32.06 -23.96 -24.52
C ILE A 235 -33.10 -24.79 -25.27
N ARG A 236 -34.38 -24.48 -25.08
CA ARG A 236 -35.50 -25.13 -25.79
C ARG A 236 -36.14 -24.14 -26.74
N GLY A 237 -35.93 -24.32 -28.04
CA GLY A 237 -36.65 -23.60 -29.09
C GLY A 237 -37.98 -24.31 -29.39
N GLN A 238 -39.07 -23.55 -29.45
CA GLN A 238 -40.39 -24.03 -29.84
C GLN A 238 -40.98 -23.09 -30.89
N ALA A 239 -41.44 -23.65 -32.00
CA ALA A 239 -42.07 -22.90 -33.08
C ALA A 239 -43.17 -23.72 -33.76
N ASP A 240 -44.27 -23.06 -34.12
CA ASP A 240 -45.33 -23.65 -34.93
C ASP A 240 -45.15 -23.23 -36.39
N ILE A 241 -44.65 -24.15 -37.21
CA ILE A 241 -44.29 -23.89 -38.60
C ILE A 241 -45.46 -24.25 -39.51
N GLN A 242 -46.02 -23.25 -40.18
CA GLN A 242 -47.04 -23.46 -41.21
C GLN A 242 -46.36 -23.69 -42.56
N LEU A 243 -46.50 -24.91 -43.10
CA LEU A 243 -45.86 -25.32 -44.34
C LEU A 243 -46.85 -25.28 -45.51
N LYS A 244 -46.37 -24.88 -46.68
CA LYS A 244 -47.13 -24.93 -47.94
C LYS A 244 -46.27 -25.41 -49.12
N ALA A 245 -46.87 -26.18 -50.01
CA ALA A 245 -46.30 -26.54 -51.31
C ALA A 245 -47.05 -25.76 -52.40
N GLY A 246 -46.47 -24.65 -52.87
CA GLY A 246 -47.14 -23.72 -53.78
C GLY A 246 -48.43 -23.16 -53.15
N ILE A 247 -49.59 -23.59 -53.65
CA ILE A 247 -50.93 -23.20 -53.16
C ILE A 247 -51.54 -24.22 -52.17
N ILE A 248 -50.89 -25.35 -51.92
CA ILE A 248 -51.43 -26.43 -51.08
C ILE A 248 -50.89 -26.26 -49.65
N PRO A 249 -51.73 -25.98 -48.65
CA PRO A 249 -51.30 -25.95 -47.25
C PRO A 249 -51.01 -27.38 -46.78
N LEU A 250 -49.83 -27.59 -46.19
CA LEU A 250 -49.38 -28.87 -45.63
C LEU A 250 -49.63 -28.95 -44.11
N GLY A 251 -50.31 -27.95 -43.54
CA GLY A 251 -50.65 -27.86 -42.13
C GLY A 251 -49.59 -27.19 -41.25
N THR A 252 -49.87 -27.15 -39.95
CA THR A 252 -49.01 -26.58 -38.91
C THR A 252 -48.27 -27.70 -38.20
N HIS A 253 -46.94 -27.59 -38.14
CA HIS A 253 -46.07 -28.56 -37.49
C HIS A 253 -45.37 -27.88 -36.31
N SER A 254 -45.61 -28.37 -35.10
CA SER A 254 -44.93 -27.87 -33.91
C SER A 254 -43.55 -28.51 -33.82
N VAL A 255 -42.51 -27.70 -33.92
CA VAL A 255 -41.13 -28.12 -33.82
C VAL A 255 -40.60 -27.67 -32.47
N VAL A 256 -40.16 -28.65 -31.69
CA VAL A 256 -39.47 -28.42 -30.41
C VAL A 256 -38.09 -29.02 -30.51
N GLU A 257 -37.08 -28.16 -30.44
CA GLU A 257 -35.68 -28.56 -30.45
C GLU A 257 -35.01 -28.09 -29.17
N SER A 258 -34.21 -28.98 -28.56
CA SER A 258 -33.40 -28.61 -27.39
C SER A 258 -31.93 -28.64 -27.76
N LEU A 259 -31.27 -27.49 -27.65
CA LEU A 259 -29.86 -27.33 -27.86
C LEU A 259 -29.17 -27.24 -26.51
N THR A 260 -28.13 -28.04 -26.32
CA THR A 260 -27.31 -28.00 -25.11
C THR A 260 -25.93 -27.47 -25.51
N PHE A 261 -25.55 -26.34 -24.91
CA PHE A 261 -24.23 -25.74 -25.07
C PHE A 261 -23.39 -26.08 -23.84
N GLU A 262 -22.28 -26.77 -24.05
CA GLU A 262 -21.25 -26.98 -23.04
C GLU A 262 -20.40 -25.70 -22.88
N ALA A 263 -19.80 -25.50 -21.70
CA ALA A 263 -19.00 -24.32 -21.36
C ALA A 263 -17.91 -23.98 -22.38
N ASN A 264 -17.27 -24.99 -22.98
CA ASN A 264 -16.22 -24.80 -23.99
C ASN A 264 -16.74 -24.24 -25.33
N LYS A 265 -18.05 -24.32 -25.60
CA LYS A 265 -18.73 -23.76 -26.77
C LYS A 265 -19.36 -22.40 -26.50
N LEU A 266 -19.49 -22.00 -25.24
CA LEU A 266 -19.90 -20.66 -24.88
C LEU A 266 -18.78 -19.67 -25.24
N PRO A 267 -19.11 -18.47 -25.74
CA PRO A 267 -18.11 -17.44 -25.97
C PRO A 267 -17.39 -17.16 -24.66
N ARG A 268 -16.06 -17.05 -24.69
CA ARG A 268 -15.29 -16.64 -23.51
C ARG A 268 -15.42 -15.13 -23.34
N LEU A 269 -15.28 -14.66 -22.10
CA LEU A 269 -15.06 -13.24 -21.86
C LEU A 269 -13.83 -12.81 -22.67
N PRO A 270 -13.95 -11.81 -23.55
CA PRO A 270 -12.84 -11.41 -24.38
C PRO A 270 -11.76 -10.75 -23.52
N GLU A 271 -10.50 -11.01 -23.86
CA GLU A 271 -9.38 -10.31 -23.25
C GLU A 271 -9.42 -8.84 -23.68
N TYR A 272 -9.33 -7.94 -22.70
CA TYR A 272 -9.35 -6.50 -22.94
C TYR A 272 -8.10 -5.85 -22.36
N ASN A 273 -7.65 -4.78 -23.02
CA ASN A 273 -6.55 -3.94 -22.57
C ASN A 273 -7.03 -2.51 -22.39
N ILE A 274 -6.74 -1.92 -21.22
CA ILE A 274 -6.94 -0.49 -20.98
C ILE A 274 -5.72 0.22 -21.61
N THR A 275 -5.90 0.78 -22.80
CA THR A 275 -4.80 1.44 -23.55
C THR A 275 -4.55 2.87 -23.09
N ARG A 276 -5.57 3.53 -22.54
CA ARG A 276 -5.48 4.89 -22.04
C ARG A 276 -6.39 5.06 -20.85
N LEU A 277 -5.89 5.72 -19.82
CA LEU A 277 -6.68 6.21 -18.69
C LEU A 277 -6.16 7.58 -18.28
N ASN A 278 -7.06 8.55 -18.16
CA ASN A 278 -6.69 9.90 -17.78
C ASN A 278 -7.75 10.53 -16.87
N PHE A 279 -7.32 10.98 -15.69
CA PHE A 279 -8.12 11.75 -14.75
C PHE A 279 -7.77 13.23 -14.84
N LYS A 280 -8.78 14.08 -15.05
CA LYS A 280 -8.61 15.53 -15.17
C LYS A 280 -9.72 16.30 -14.46
N GLU A 281 -9.44 17.54 -14.08
CA GLU A 281 -10.46 18.44 -13.53
C GLU A 281 -11.39 18.93 -14.65
N LYS A 282 -12.71 18.94 -14.40
CA LYS A 282 -13.70 19.50 -15.32
C LYS A 282 -14.65 20.44 -14.55
N PRO A 283 -14.79 21.70 -14.98
CA PRO A 283 -15.80 22.59 -14.39
C PRO A 283 -17.21 22.06 -14.68
N ILE A 284 -18.07 22.03 -13.67
CA ILE A 284 -19.47 21.64 -13.83
C ILE A 284 -20.24 22.88 -14.35
N SER A 285 -20.95 22.73 -15.46
CA SER A 285 -21.76 23.83 -16.02
C SER A 285 -22.83 24.27 -15.02
N GLY A 286 -22.79 25.54 -14.58
CA GLY A 286 -23.79 26.13 -13.67
C GLY A 286 -23.48 26.03 -12.18
N SER A 287 -22.34 25.45 -11.78
CA SER A 287 -21.85 25.45 -10.39
C SER A 287 -20.43 25.98 -10.33
N GLU A 288 -20.03 26.59 -9.21
CA GLU A 288 -18.61 26.89 -8.93
C GLU A 288 -17.81 25.60 -8.61
N SER A 289 -18.49 24.49 -8.34
CA SER A 289 -17.87 23.20 -8.07
C SER A 289 -17.22 22.61 -9.33
N LYS A 290 -16.04 22.04 -9.14
CA LYS A 290 -15.36 21.22 -10.15
C LYS A 290 -15.67 19.75 -9.91
N ALA A 291 -15.83 19.00 -10.99
CA ALA A 291 -15.88 17.54 -10.97
C ALA A 291 -14.54 16.96 -11.43
N MET A 292 -14.34 15.67 -11.16
CA MET A 292 -13.25 14.90 -11.72
C MET A 292 -13.77 14.10 -12.91
N ALA A 293 -13.19 14.31 -14.08
CA ALA A 293 -13.49 13.56 -15.30
C ALA A 293 -12.45 12.46 -15.49
N ALA A 294 -12.90 11.26 -15.84
CA ALA A 294 -12.08 10.13 -16.21
C ALA A 294 -12.30 9.81 -17.70
N GLU A 295 -11.23 9.61 -18.46
CA GLU A 295 -11.30 9.15 -19.84
C GLU A 295 -10.56 7.83 -19.94
N ALA A 296 -11.26 6.78 -20.39
CA ALA A 296 -10.70 5.47 -20.59
C ALA A 296 -10.88 5.04 -22.06
N SER A 297 -9.84 4.46 -22.66
CA SER A 297 -9.92 3.78 -23.95
C SER A 297 -9.57 2.31 -23.75
N ILE A 298 -10.53 1.43 -24.04
CA ILE A 298 -10.41 -0.02 -23.85
C ILE A 298 -10.39 -0.68 -25.23
N THR A 299 -9.44 -1.56 -25.47
CA THR A 299 -9.33 -2.31 -26.72
C THR A 299 -9.55 -3.79 -26.46
N SER A 300 -10.35 -4.43 -27.30
CA SER A 300 -10.65 -5.86 -27.25
C SER A 300 -10.76 -6.40 -28.67
N PHE A 301 -10.36 -7.63 -28.92
CA PHE A 301 -10.53 -8.25 -30.22
C PHE A 301 -11.86 -9.02 -30.28
N ASN A 302 -12.60 -8.90 -31.38
CA ASN A 302 -13.82 -9.67 -31.61
C ASN A 302 -13.53 -10.94 -32.41
N ASP A 303 -13.47 -12.09 -31.74
CA ASP A 303 -13.23 -13.42 -32.35
C ASP A 303 -14.40 -13.97 -33.17
N HIS A 304 -15.54 -13.29 -33.18
CA HIS A 304 -16.77 -13.80 -33.77
C HIS A 304 -17.13 -13.09 -35.09
N PRO A 305 -17.80 -13.79 -36.03
CA PRO A 305 -18.26 -13.22 -37.30
C PRO A 305 -19.52 -12.34 -37.12
N VAL A 306 -19.51 -11.47 -36.11
CA VAL A 306 -20.66 -10.66 -35.68
C VAL A 306 -20.33 -9.19 -35.86
N SER A 307 -21.28 -8.44 -36.44
CA SER A 307 -21.21 -6.98 -36.59
C SER A 307 -22.36 -6.33 -35.82
N VAL A 308 -22.03 -5.41 -34.91
CA VAL A 308 -23.00 -4.69 -34.07
C VAL A 308 -22.55 -3.24 -33.90
N ASP A 309 -23.44 -2.30 -34.18
CA ASP A 309 -23.24 -0.89 -33.85
C ASP A 309 -23.95 -0.58 -32.53
N ILE A 310 -23.17 -0.40 -31.46
CA ILE A 310 -23.64 -0.14 -30.11
C ILE A 310 -23.80 1.37 -29.94
N PRO A 311 -25.00 1.87 -29.56
CA PRO A 311 -25.23 3.29 -29.32
C PRO A 311 -24.45 3.77 -28.08
N ARG A 312 -24.52 5.07 -27.79
CA ARG A 312 -24.01 5.63 -26.53
C ARG A 312 -24.73 4.98 -25.36
N LEU A 313 -23.99 4.33 -24.46
CA LEU A 313 -24.52 3.70 -23.26
C LEU A 313 -24.04 4.45 -22.01
N GLY A 314 -24.90 4.51 -21.00
CA GLY A 314 -24.64 5.04 -19.67
C GLY A 314 -24.42 3.91 -18.65
N PHE A 315 -23.42 4.11 -17.80
CA PHE A 315 -22.97 3.17 -16.78
C PHE A 315 -22.77 3.88 -15.43
N GLU A 316 -22.94 3.12 -14.36
CA GLU A 316 -22.59 3.45 -12.99
C GLU A 316 -21.28 2.72 -12.65
N ILE A 317 -20.32 3.47 -12.12
CA ILE A 317 -19.07 2.92 -11.60
C ILE A 317 -19.22 2.83 -10.09
N LEU A 318 -19.14 1.62 -9.57
CA LEU A 318 -19.32 1.32 -8.16
C LEU A 318 -18.05 0.69 -7.57
N VAL A 319 -17.83 0.93 -6.29
CA VAL A 319 -16.75 0.32 -5.51
C VAL A 319 -17.35 -0.62 -4.47
N PRO A 320 -16.77 -1.82 -4.25
CA PRO A 320 -17.21 -2.71 -3.18
C PRO A 320 -17.17 -2.00 -1.82
N GLY A 321 -18.21 -2.19 -1.00
CA GLY A 321 -18.25 -1.66 0.35
C GLY A 321 -17.40 -2.47 1.34
N CYS A 322 -17.59 -2.21 2.64
CA CYS A 322 -16.86 -2.89 3.72
C CYS A 322 -17.17 -4.39 3.87
N SER A 323 -18.31 -4.85 3.35
CA SER A 323 -18.71 -6.25 3.38
C SER A 323 -18.91 -6.77 1.97
N LEU A 324 -18.53 -8.02 1.72
CA LEU A 324 -18.71 -8.68 0.42
C LEU A 324 -20.20 -8.82 0.03
N VAL A 325 -21.10 -8.77 1.01
CA VAL A 325 -22.56 -8.91 0.84
C VAL A 325 -23.26 -7.55 0.83
N GLY A 326 -22.56 -6.47 1.20
CA GLY A 326 -23.14 -5.14 1.29
C GLY A 326 -23.44 -4.50 -0.07
N PRO A 327 -24.32 -3.49 -0.11
CA PRO A 327 -24.56 -2.75 -1.35
C PRO A 327 -23.26 -2.06 -1.81
N PRO A 328 -22.95 -2.09 -3.10
CA PRO A 328 -21.80 -1.38 -3.65
C PRO A 328 -22.04 0.14 -3.61
N ILE A 329 -20.95 0.91 -3.53
CA ILE A 329 -20.98 2.36 -3.39
C ILE A 329 -20.85 3.01 -4.76
N LEU A 330 -21.81 3.82 -5.17
CA LEU A 330 -21.75 4.60 -6.42
C LEU A 330 -20.68 5.70 -6.30
N VAL A 331 -19.70 5.70 -7.21
CA VAL A 331 -18.61 6.69 -7.21
C VAL A 331 -18.63 7.57 -8.45
N ALA A 332 -19.03 7.03 -9.60
CA ALA A 332 -19.05 7.80 -10.84
C ALA A 332 -20.21 7.39 -11.75
N SER A 333 -20.59 8.32 -12.63
CA SER A 333 -21.37 8.03 -13.83
C SER A 333 -20.44 8.01 -15.03
N ALA A 334 -20.59 7.04 -15.92
CA ALA A 334 -19.78 6.91 -17.12
C ALA A 334 -20.67 6.81 -18.36
N THR A 335 -20.18 7.32 -19.49
CA THR A 335 -20.86 7.18 -20.78
C THR A 335 -19.87 6.74 -21.84
N THR A 336 -20.28 5.83 -22.72
CA THR A 336 -19.46 5.41 -23.86
C THR A 336 -19.75 6.26 -25.09
N SER A 337 -18.76 6.42 -25.97
CA SER A 337 -19.03 6.81 -27.35
C SER A 337 -19.70 5.65 -28.12
N PRO A 338 -20.35 5.90 -29.27
CA PRO A 338 -20.83 4.82 -30.13
C PRO A 338 -19.70 3.85 -30.46
N VAL A 339 -19.93 2.55 -30.31
CA VAL A 339 -18.93 1.50 -30.51
C VAL A 339 -19.33 0.67 -31.73
N ALA A 340 -18.46 0.60 -32.72
CA ALA A 340 -18.65 -0.26 -33.90
C ALA A 340 -17.92 -1.58 -33.70
N VAL A 341 -18.66 -2.64 -33.39
CA VAL A 341 -18.13 -4.01 -33.34
C VAL A 341 -18.17 -4.58 -34.76
N ARG A 342 -17.01 -4.98 -35.28
CA ARG A 342 -16.89 -5.58 -36.62
C ARG A 342 -16.30 -7.00 -36.52
N PRO A 343 -16.58 -7.88 -37.50
CA PRO A 343 -16.06 -9.25 -37.49
C PRO A 343 -14.53 -9.29 -37.51
N HIS A 344 -13.93 -10.13 -36.66
CA HIS A 344 -12.48 -10.38 -36.62
C HIS A 344 -11.64 -9.09 -36.62
N ALA A 345 -12.07 -8.10 -35.83
CA ALA A 345 -11.46 -6.78 -35.78
C ALA A 345 -11.35 -6.28 -34.34
N ASP A 346 -10.42 -5.36 -34.13
CA ASP A 346 -10.28 -4.65 -32.86
C ASP A 346 -11.49 -3.74 -32.61
N VAL A 347 -12.03 -3.84 -31.40
CA VAL A 347 -13.10 -3.03 -30.86
C VAL A 347 -12.49 -2.05 -29.88
N VAL A 348 -12.63 -0.76 -30.18
CA VAL A 348 -12.20 0.33 -29.30
C VAL A 348 -13.41 0.93 -28.61
N VAL A 349 -13.40 0.93 -27.28
CA VAL A 349 -14.43 1.51 -26.43
C VAL A 349 -13.86 2.73 -25.73
N ASP A 350 -14.31 3.91 -26.14
CA ASP A 350 -14.02 5.16 -25.46
C ASP A 350 -15.10 5.47 -24.42
N ALA A 351 -14.71 5.53 -23.16
CA ALA A 351 -15.57 5.81 -22.03
C ALA A 351 -15.18 7.13 -21.33
N HIS A 352 -16.19 7.90 -20.96
CA HIS A 352 -16.07 9.16 -20.25
C HIS A 352 -16.80 9.07 -18.92
N GLY A 353 -16.05 9.00 -17.82
CA GLY A 353 -16.53 9.04 -16.45
C GLY A 353 -16.58 10.45 -15.87
N LEU A 354 -17.52 10.68 -14.97
CA LEU A 354 -17.65 11.90 -14.17
C LEU A 354 -17.89 11.51 -12.71
N VAL A 355 -16.95 11.89 -11.85
CA VAL A 355 -17.04 11.83 -10.38
C VAL A 355 -17.40 13.23 -9.90
N THR A 356 -18.62 13.37 -9.37
CA THR A 356 -19.13 14.65 -8.86
C THR A 356 -18.78 14.88 -7.40
N GLU A 357 -18.80 13.82 -6.61
CA GLU A 357 -18.52 13.85 -5.17
C GLU A 357 -17.93 12.51 -4.72
N VAL A 358 -17.25 12.53 -3.57
CA VAL A 358 -16.83 11.30 -2.90
C VAL A 358 -17.81 11.05 -1.76
N PRO A 359 -18.66 10.01 -1.84
CA PRO A 359 -19.63 9.73 -0.80
C PRO A 359 -18.95 9.35 0.51
N GLU A 360 -19.52 9.73 1.65
CA GLU A 360 -18.97 9.42 2.98
C GLU A 360 -18.84 7.93 3.25
N SER A 361 -19.67 7.09 2.61
CA SER A 361 -19.57 5.62 2.70
C SER A 361 -18.26 5.09 2.13
N LEU A 362 -17.59 5.83 1.22
CA LEU A 362 -16.31 5.44 0.64
C LEU A 362 -15.12 5.79 1.55
N THR A 363 -15.26 6.83 2.38
CA THR A 363 -14.19 7.36 3.25
C THR A 363 -14.37 7.03 4.74
N SER A 364 -15.56 6.59 5.14
CA SER A 364 -15.84 6.13 6.50
C SER A 364 -15.15 4.80 6.81
N LEU A 365 -14.76 4.63 8.07
CA LEU A 365 -14.06 3.42 8.52
C LEU A 365 -14.99 2.21 8.47
N CYS A 366 -14.46 1.09 7.99
CA CYS A 366 -15.19 -0.16 8.02
C CYS A 366 -15.35 -0.69 9.46
N PRO A 367 -16.45 -1.40 9.77
CA PRO A 367 -16.61 -2.02 11.08
C PRO A 367 -15.42 -2.95 11.38
N ASN A 368 -14.81 -2.80 12.55
CA ASN A 368 -13.64 -3.58 13.00
C ASN A 368 -12.36 -3.38 12.16
N SER A 369 -12.23 -2.28 11.42
CA SER A 369 -11.02 -1.98 10.63
C SER A 369 -10.69 -0.49 10.65
N ASP A 370 -9.40 -0.16 10.66
CA ASP A 370 -8.91 1.21 10.53
C ASP A 370 -8.88 1.70 9.07
N SER A 371 -9.45 0.91 8.14
CA SER A 371 -9.50 1.19 6.70
C SER A 371 -10.92 1.45 6.23
N SER A 372 -11.08 2.46 5.38
CA SER A 372 -12.29 2.70 4.58
C SER A 372 -12.28 1.89 3.28
N PRO A 373 -13.41 1.75 2.56
CA PRO A 373 -13.42 1.14 1.23
C PRO A 373 -12.44 1.80 0.26
N LEU A 374 -12.26 3.12 0.34
CA LEU A 374 -11.26 3.85 -0.45
C LEU A 374 -9.83 3.45 -0.07
N ASP A 375 -9.55 3.33 1.24
CA ASP A 375 -8.25 2.89 1.73
C ASP A 375 -7.92 1.48 1.22
N LEU A 376 -8.90 0.57 1.23
CA LEU A 376 -8.74 -0.79 0.70
C LEU A 376 -8.48 -0.80 -0.81
N LEU A 377 -9.16 0.07 -1.56
CA LEU A 377 -8.95 0.24 -2.99
C LEU A 377 -7.53 0.73 -3.30
N PHE A 378 -7.09 1.79 -2.62
CA PHE A 378 -5.74 2.34 -2.80
C PHE A 378 -4.66 1.38 -2.34
N LYS A 379 -4.87 0.68 -1.22
CA LYS A 379 -3.90 -0.30 -0.72
C LYS A 379 -3.61 -1.40 -1.74
N LYS A 380 -4.66 -1.94 -2.40
CA LYS A 380 -4.48 -2.90 -3.48
C LYS A 380 -3.74 -2.29 -4.67
N TYR A 381 -4.19 -1.11 -5.12
CA TYR A 381 -3.57 -0.41 -6.24
C TYR A 381 -2.07 -0.15 -6.02
N LEU A 382 -1.69 0.41 -4.88
CA LEU A 382 -0.30 0.73 -4.52
C LEU A 382 0.53 -0.52 -4.22
N GLY A 383 -0.11 -1.60 -3.80
CA GLY A 383 0.52 -2.91 -3.63
C GLY A 383 0.84 -3.62 -4.94
N GLY A 384 0.43 -3.08 -6.09
CA GLY A 384 0.52 -3.76 -7.38
C GLY A 384 -0.52 -4.88 -7.55
N GLU A 385 -1.49 -4.99 -6.65
CA GLU A 385 -2.60 -5.93 -6.75
C GLU A 385 -3.73 -5.34 -7.61
N SER A 386 -4.44 -6.19 -8.36
CA SER A 386 -5.60 -5.74 -9.13
C SER A 386 -6.74 -5.31 -8.20
N ALA A 387 -7.15 -4.05 -8.32
CA ALA A 387 -8.27 -3.50 -7.59
C ALA A 387 -9.57 -3.71 -8.39
N THR A 388 -10.59 -4.35 -7.82
CA THR A 388 -11.85 -4.61 -8.55
C THR A 388 -12.81 -3.44 -8.38
N ILE A 389 -13.22 -2.85 -9.48
CA ILE A 389 -14.38 -1.95 -9.55
C ILE A 389 -15.57 -2.71 -10.13
N LEU A 390 -16.79 -2.26 -9.84
CA LEU A 390 -18.02 -2.84 -10.35
C LEU A 390 -18.64 -1.88 -11.36
N VAL A 391 -19.04 -2.39 -12.51
CA VAL A 391 -19.68 -1.60 -13.57
C VAL A 391 -21.10 -2.11 -13.77
N ARG A 392 -22.08 -1.20 -13.74
CA ARG A 392 -23.50 -1.52 -13.93
C ARG A 392 -24.12 -0.57 -14.95
N GLY A 393 -25.05 -1.03 -15.78
CA GLY A 393 -25.79 -0.13 -16.66
C GLY A 393 -26.68 0.85 -15.89
N GLN A 394 -26.79 2.08 -16.37
CA GLN A 394 -27.76 3.05 -15.82
C GLN A 394 -29.18 2.62 -16.17
N LYS A 395 -30.12 2.80 -15.22
CA LYS A 395 -31.56 2.57 -15.46
C LYS A 395 -32.12 3.58 -16.47
N GLN A 396 -31.73 4.85 -16.33
CA GLN A 396 -32.08 5.90 -17.28
C GLN A 396 -30.89 6.11 -18.22
N GLN A 397 -31.00 5.57 -19.43
CA GLN A 397 -29.94 5.65 -20.43
C GLN A 397 -29.93 7.02 -21.12
N ALA A 398 -28.75 7.40 -21.63
CA ALA A 398 -28.63 8.57 -22.50
C ALA A 398 -29.30 8.30 -23.87
N GLY A 399 -29.85 9.37 -24.47
CA GLY A 399 -30.82 9.32 -25.57
C GLY A 399 -30.55 8.30 -26.68
N GLY A 400 -31.60 7.53 -27.03
CA GLY A 400 -31.62 6.56 -28.13
C GLY A 400 -31.56 5.09 -27.70
N THR A 401 -31.28 4.80 -26.43
CA THR A 401 -31.25 3.42 -25.90
C THR A 401 -32.66 2.93 -25.53
N PRO A 402 -33.14 1.80 -26.07
CA PRO A 402 -34.45 1.25 -25.71
C PRO A 402 -34.56 0.76 -24.27
N ASP A 403 -35.78 0.81 -23.71
CA ASP A 403 -36.05 0.43 -22.32
C ASP A 403 -35.67 -1.02 -22.00
N TRP A 404 -35.93 -1.96 -22.91
CA TRP A 404 -35.59 -3.37 -22.71
C TRP A 404 -34.06 -3.57 -22.52
N LEU A 405 -33.26 -2.83 -23.30
CA LEU A 405 -31.81 -2.91 -23.24
C LEU A 405 -31.29 -2.24 -21.96
N ALA A 406 -31.87 -1.10 -21.59
CA ALA A 406 -31.57 -0.41 -20.33
C ALA A 406 -31.85 -1.31 -19.12
N GLN A 407 -32.98 -2.03 -19.12
CA GLN A 407 -33.35 -2.95 -18.05
C GLN A 407 -32.32 -4.09 -17.92
N ILE A 408 -31.96 -4.75 -19.02
CA ILE A 408 -30.95 -5.81 -19.03
C ILE A 408 -29.61 -5.28 -18.51
N LEU A 409 -29.11 -4.17 -19.06
CA LEU A 409 -27.82 -3.59 -18.67
C LEU A 409 -27.80 -3.16 -17.19
N SER A 410 -28.92 -2.63 -16.67
CA SER A 410 -29.01 -2.23 -15.26
C SER A 410 -29.10 -3.40 -14.28
N SER A 411 -29.46 -4.58 -14.78
CA SER A 411 -29.62 -5.80 -13.99
C SER A 411 -28.32 -6.59 -13.81
N ILE A 412 -27.31 -6.30 -14.65
CA ILE A 412 -26.00 -6.98 -14.69
C ILE A 412 -24.95 -6.08 -14.05
N THR A 413 -24.14 -6.63 -13.16
CA THR A 413 -23.00 -5.93 -12.53
C THR A 413 -21.72 -6.69 -12.85
N VAL A 414 -20.81 -6.07 -13.60
CA VAL A 414 -19.57 -6.69 -14.06
C VAL A 414 -18.42 -6.28 -13.14
N PRO A 415 -17.69 -7.23 -12.52
CA PRO A 415 -16.45 -6.93 -11.82
C PRO A 415 -15.31 -6.72 -12.83
N VAL A 416 -14.77 -5.50 -12.87
CA VAL A 416 -13.66 -5.12 -13.74
C VAL A 416 -12.39 -5.00 -12.89
N PRO A 417 -11.41 -5.92 -13.02
CA PRO A 417 -10.11 -5.74 -12.41
C PRO A 417 -9.38 -4.55 -13.05
N PHE A 418 -8.98 -3.61 -12.22
CA PHE A 418 -8.13 -2.49 -12.56
C PHE A 418 -6.67 -2.85 -12.22
N PRO A 419 -5.72 -2.75 -13.17
CA PRO A 419 -4.33 -3.09 -12.90
C PRO A 419 -3.75 -2.17 -11.81
N GLY A 420 -3.03 -2.76 -10.85
CA GLY A 420 -2.29 -2.00 -9.84
C GLY A 420 -1.09 -1.28 -10.44
N GLY A 421 -0.76 -0.10 -9.91
CA GLY A 421 0.50 0.58 -10.22
C GLY A 421 1.56 0.14 -9.22
N SER A 422 2.72 -0.33 -9.67
CA SER A 422 3.81 -0.73 -8.75
C SER A 422 4.26 0.44 -7.89
N SER A 423 4.38 0.24 -6.58
CA SER A 423 4.90 1.24 -5.63
C SER A 423 6.41 1.48 -5.75
N ASP A 424 7.15 0.61 -6.45
CA ASP A 424 8.62 0.62 -6.55
C ASP A 424 9.21 1.97 -7.01
N ASN A 425 8.42 2.83 -7.67
CA ASN A 425 8.84 4.14 -8.15
C ASN A 425 8.17 5.35 -7.48
N LEU A 426 7.33 5.15 -6.47
CA LEU A 426 6.55 6.25 -5.89
C LEU A 426 7.38 7.20 -5.05
N LEU A 427 8.49 6.79 -4.43
CA LEU A 427 9.29 7.67 -3.58
C LEU A 427 10.74 7.67 -4.05
N ARG A 428 11.13 8.76 -4.73
CA ARG A 428 12.42 8.86 -5.42
C ARG A 428 13.54 9.35 -4.50
N THR A 429 13.23 10.32 -3.64
CA THR A 429 14.23 10.99 -2.80
C THR A 429 13.64 11.35 -1.46
N PHE A 430 14.40 11.06 -0.40
CA PHE A 430 14.13 11.52 0.96
C PHE A 430 15.33 12.34 1.44
N ASN A 431 15.08 13.59 1.85
CA ASN A 431 16.09 14.46 2.46
C ASN A 431 15.58 15.01 3.80
N LEU A 432 16.49 15.18 4.75
CA LEU A 432 16.21 15.68 6.10
C LEU A 432 17.17 16.83 6.44
N THR A 433 16.62 18.01 6.72
CA THR A 433 17.36 19.21 7.12
C THR A 433 16.87 19.74 8.46
N ASP A 434 17.58 20.74 9.01
CA ASP A 434 17.23 21.42 10.28
C ASP A 434 17.02 20.47 11.47
N VAL A 435 17.89 19.46 11.58
CA VAL A 435 17.73 18.40 12.57
C VAL A 435 17.99 18.93 13.98
N HIS A 436 17.03 18.69 14.86
CA HIS A 436 17.08 18.99 16.27
C HIS A 436 16.85 17.71 17.08
N PHE A 437 17.81 17.38 17.93
CA PHE A 437 17.75 16.21 18.81
C PHE A 437 17.35 16.65 20.21
N GLN A 438 16.36 16.01 20.81
CA GLN A 438 16.03 16.19 22.21
C GLN A 438 16.32 14.89 22.93
N LEU A 439 17.24 14.93 23.90
CA LEU A 439 17.51 13.77 24.73
C LEU A 439 16.35 13.53 25.71
N PRO A 440 16.15 12.28 26.17
CA PRO A 440 15.11 11.97 27.15
C PRO A 440 15.24 12.78 28.43
N ASP A 441 14.09 13.05 29.05
CA ASP A 441 14.07 13.57 30.41
C ASP A 441 14.56 12.49 31.39
N SER A 442 15.45 12.87 32.31
CA SER A 442 15.97 11.98 33.35
C SER A 442 14.94 11.58 34.40
N SER A 443 13.86 12.35 34.55
CA SER A 443 12.75 12.04 35.48
C SER A 443 11.56 11.34 34.84
N ALA A 444 11.62 11.04 33.54
CA ALA A 444 10.54 10.34 32.84
C ALA A 444 10.37 8.91 33.36
N GLU A 445 9.11 8.47 33.48
CA GLU A 445 8.79 7.06 33.72
C GLU A 445 9.16 6.23 32.48
N PRO A 446 9.59 4.96 32.61
CA PRO A 446 10.00 4.13 31.48
C PRO A 446 8.96 4.00 30.36
N ASP A 447 7.67 4.08 30.70
CA ASP A 447 6.56 3.97 29.74
C ASP A 447 6.11 5.32 29.16
N ASP A 448 6.62 6.46 29.65
CA ASP A 448 6.31 7.79 29.12
C ASP A 448 7.09 8.02 27.81
N PRO A 449 6.45 8.50 26.72
CA PRO A 449 7.15 8.95 25.52
C PRO A 449 8.28 9.97 25.76
N SER A 450 8.28 10.68 26.90
CA SER A 450 9.36 11.57 27.33
C SER A 450 10.66 10.86 27.75
N SER A 451 10.61 9.54 27.98
CA SER A 451 11.78 8.67 28.19
C SER A 451 12.52 8.34 26.90
N ASN A 452 11.93 8.66 25.74
CA ASN A 452 12.51 8.42 24.44
C ASN A 452 13.16 9.69 23.86
N PRO A 453 14.29 9.56 23.13
CA PRO A 453 14.86 10.68 22.41
C PRO A 453 13.87 11.16 21.35
N ARG A 454 13.73 12.47 21.17
CA ARG A 454 12.89 13.04 20.12
C ARG A 454 13.72 13.64 19.01
N VAL A 455 13.22 13.53 17.80
CA VAL A 455 13.83 14.09 16.59
C VAL A 455 12.87 15.05 15.93
N SER A 456 13.38 16.25 15.66
CA SER A 456 12.71 17.32 14.95
C SER A 456 13.50 17.61 13.67
N GLY A 457 12.82 17.95 12.57
CA GLY A 457 13.50 18.25 11.31
C GLY A 457 12.55 18.50 10.15
N THR A 458 13.08 19.08 9.09
CA THR A 458 12.33 19.36 7.86
C THR A 458 12.58 18.22 6.88
N ILE A 459 11.53 17.46 6.55
CA ILE A 459 11.60 16.44 5.51
C ILE A 459 11.23 17.03 4.16
N LEU A 460 11.94 16.59 3.13
CA LEU A 460 11.66 16.86 1.74
C LEU A 460 11.59 15.53 0.99
N VAL A 461 10.43 15.27 0.39
CA VAL A 461 10.11 14.02 -0.29
C VAL A 461 9.73 14.33 -1.73
N LEU A 462 10.30 13.58 -2.68
CA LEU A 462 9.85 13.60 -4.07
C LEU A 462 9.08 12.32 -4.36
N ALA A 463 7.77 12.44 -4.56
CA ALA A 463 6.92 11.32 -4.93
C ALA A 463 6.66 11.28 -6.44
N GLY A 464 6.72 10.12 -7.09
CA GLY A 464 6.27 9.94 -8.47
C GLY A 464 4.75 10.02 -8.55
N LEU A 465 4.23 10.75 -9.53
CA LEU A 465 2.81 10.75 -9.85
C LEU A 465 2.56 9.81 -11.04
N PRO A 466 1.61 8.87 -10.93
CA PRO A 466 1.18 8.07 -12.08
C PRO A 466 0.75 8.94 -13.25
N SER A 467 1.06 8.51 -14.48
CA SER A 467 0.75 9.25 -15.73
C SER A 467 -0.75 9.51 -15.94
N GLU A 468 -1.59 8.71 -15.30
CA GLU A 468 -3.04 8.77 -15.40
C GLU A 468 -3.61 9.96 -14.60
N ILE A 469 -2.85 10.52 -13.65
CA ILE A 469 -3.28 11.60 -12.75
C ILE A 469 -2.87 12.96 -13.32
N ASN A 470 -3.80 13.65 -13.99
CA ASN A 470 -3.61 14.98 -14.57
C ASN A 470 -4.50 16.04 -13.89
N PHE A 471 -4.53 16.02 -12.56
CA PHE A 471 -5.18 17.05 -11.73
C PHE A 471 -4.28 17.47 -10.58
N SER A 472 -4.60 18.62 -9.97
CA SER A 472 -3.79 19.17 -8.91
C SER A 472 -3.94 18.37 -7.61
N LEU A 473 -2.82 17.94 -7.04
CA LEU A 473 -2.75 17.29 -5.73
C LEU A 473 -2.04 18.20 -4.73
N ASN A 474 -2.71 18.51 -3.62
CA ASN A 474 -2.11 19.29 -2.54
C ASN A 474 -2.05 18.49 -1.23
N VAL A 475 -0.86 18.07 -0.81
CA VAL A 475 -0.65 17.40 0.47
C VAL A 475 -0.59 18.45 1.56
N THR A 476 -1.59 18.46 2.43
CA THR A 476 -1.76 19.43 3.51
C THR A 476 -1.19 18.93 4.83
N ASN A 477 -1.23 17.63 5.07
CA ASN A 477 -0.70 17.01 6.27
C ASN A 477 -0.12 15.62 6.01
N VAL A 478 0.84 15.22 6.83
CA VAL A 478 1.49 13.91 6.79
C VAL A 478 1.57 13.34 8.21
N ARG A 479 1.38 12.04 8.33
CA ARG A 479 1.72 11.24 9.51
C ARG A 479 2.38 9.94 9.05
N ALA A 480 3.21 9.33 9.88
CA ALA A 480 3.93 8.13 9.47
C ALA A 480 4.40 7.30 10.66
N ASN A 481 4.46 5.99 10.47
CA ASN A 481 5.14 5.07 11.37
C ASN A 481 6.35 4.51 10.64
N ALA A 482 7.54 4.67 11.22
CA ALA A 482 8.79 4.39 10.53
C ALA A 482 9.75 3.56 11.38
N ASP A 483 10.27 2.47 10.83
CA ASP A 483 11.38 1.72 11.38
C ASP A 483 12.71 2.30 10.88
N VAL A 484 13.60 2.62 11.82
CA VAL A 484 14.94 3.14 11.55
C VAL A 484 15.96 2.02 11.72
N PHE A 485 16.83 1.84 10.73
CA PHE A 485 17.86 0.81 10.70
C PHE A 485 19.26 1.41 10.57
N TYR A 486 20.25 0.81 11.22
CA TYR A 486 21.66 1.10 11.01
C TYR A 486 22.41 -0.19 10.72
N LYS A 487 23.09 -0.27 9.56
CA LYS A 487 23.80 -1.48 9.09
C LYS A 487 22.95 -2.77 9.11
N GLY A 488 21.62 -2.64 8.91
CA GLY A 488 20.69 -3.77 8.91
C GLY A 488 20.06 -4.08 10.27
N SER A 489 20.62 -3.58 11.38
CA SER A 489 20.03 -3.72 12.71
C SER A 489 18.99 -2.62 12.95
N LYS A 490 17.85 -2.97 13.55
CA LYS A 490 16.79 -2.01 13.90
C LYS A 490 17.28 -1.14 15.06
N LEU A 491 17.39 0.17 14.83
CA LEU A 491 17.74 1.17 15.83
C LEU A 491 16.53 1.47 16.72
N GLY A 492 15.39 1.73 16.09
CA GLY A 492 14.17 2.12 16.78
C GLY A 492 13.02 2.43 15.84
N GLU A 493 11.91 2.83 16.43
CA GLU A 493 10.66 3.17 15.76
C GLU A 493 10.37 4.66 15.94
N LEU A 494 10.08 5.35 14.85
CA LEU A 494 9.67 6.74 14.83
C LEU A 494 8.17 6.79 14.51
N ASN A 495 7.36 6.98 15.54
CA ASN A 495 5.91 6.98 15.42
C ASN A 495 5.40 8.43 15.45
N LEU A 496 4.88 8.89 14.31
CA LEU A 496 4.29 10.22 14.13
C LEU A 496 2.77 10.11 14.16
N ASP A 497 2.17 9.82 15.32
CA ASP A 497 0.71 9.65 15.41
C ASP A 497 -0.05 10.95 15.11
N LYS A 498 0.57 12.10 15.40
CA LYS A 498 0.00 13.42 15.17
C LYS A 498 0.25 13.89 13.75
N TRP A 499 -0.81 14.38 13.10
CA TRP A 499 -0.73 15.05 11.80
C TRP A 499 0.25 16.23 11.82
N GLN A 500 1.31 16.12 11.03
CA GLN A 500 2.26 17.19 10.78
C GLN A 500 1.77 18.02 9.60
N LYS A 501 1.88 19.36 9.68
CA LYS A 501 1.54 20.22 8.55
C LYS A 501 2.55 20.01 7.43
N ALA A 502 2.06 19.92 6.20
CA ALA A 502 2.86 19.76 5.00
C ALA A 502 2.40 20.73 3.92
N ASN A 503 3.30 21.02 2.99
CA ASN A 503 3.01 21.71 1.75
C ASN A 503 3.50 20.82 0.61
N SER A 504 2.77 20.79 -0.51
CA SER A 504 3.27 20.15 -1.73
C SER A 504 3.33 21.09 -2.93
N THR A 505 4.19 20.75 -3.87
CA THR A 505 4.31 21.41 -5.17
C THR A 505 4.43 20.33 -6.24
N GLN A 506 3.54 20.37 -7.23
CA GLN A 506 3.59 19.46 -8.37
C GLN A 506 4.60 19.98 -9.39
N LEU A 507 5.54 19.13 -9.75
CA LEU A 507 6.56 19.39 -10.76
C LEU A 507 6.16 18.66 -12.04
N PRO A 508 6.14 19.35 -13.20
CA PRO A 508 5.71 18.75 -14.46
C PRO A 508 6.68 17.66 -14.91
N ALA A 509 6.17 16.71 -15.71
CA ALA A 509 6.99 15.73 -16.39
C ALA A 509 7.99 16.41 -17.35
N THR A 510 9.19 15.85 -17.47
CA THR A 510 10.24 16.25 -18.44
C THR A 510 10.58 15.05 -19.32
N GLU A 511 11.30 15.25 -20.44
CA GLU A 511 11.58 14.17 -21.43
C GLU A 511 12.23 12.88 -20.84
N GLY A 512 12.77 12.92 -19.61
CA GLY A 512 13.31 11.74 -18.92
C GLY A 512 12.67 11.40 -17.56
N HIS A 513 11.69 12.18 -17.09
CA HIS A 513 11.10 11.99 -15.75
C HIS A 513 9.60 12.25 -15.76
N GLU A 514 8.84 11.32 -15.17
CA GLU A 514 7.42 11.49 -14.88
C GLU A 514 7.15 12.70 -13.99
N ALA A 515 5.90 13.15 -13.95
CA ALA A 515 5.48 14.20 -13.03
C ALA A 515 5.79 13.77 -11.58
N THR A 516 6.25 14.70 -10.76
CA THR A 516 6.56 14.43 -9.36
C THR A 516 5.83 15.38 -8.43
N LEU A 517 5.55 14.92 -7.22
CA LEU A 517 4.98 15.69 -6.14
C LEU A 517 6.06 15.92 -5.09
N GLN A 518 6.54 17.15 -5.00
CA GLN A 518 7.47 17.55 -3.96
C GLN A 518 6.68 17.86 -2.69
N ILE A 519 6.89 17.09 -1.63
CA ILE A 519 6.21 17.22 -0.33
C ILE A 519 7.25 17.68 0.69
N GLN A 520 6.96 18.78 1.37
CA GLN A 520 7.77 19.31 2.45
C GLN A 520 6.96 19.36 3.74
N SER A 521 7.50 18.80 4.81
CA SER A 521 6.87 18.85 6.14
C SER A 521 7.89 19.07 7.23
N ARG A 522 7.54 19.92 8.21
CA ARG A 522 8.33 20.08 9.42
C ARG A 522 7.81 19.12 10.48
N ILE A 523 8.61 18.12 10.77
CA ILE A 523 8.38 17.18 11.86
C ILE A 523 8.81 17.84 13.16
N LYS A 524 7.92 17.82 14.15
CA LYS A 524 8.19 18.31 15.51
C LYS A 524 8.11 17.16 16.51
N ASP A 525 9.17 17.04 17.30
CA ASP A 525 9.25 16.26 18.54
C ASP A 525 8.81 14.81 18.38
N ALA A 526 9.23 14.20 17.27
CA ALA A 526 8.91 12.83 16.95
C ALA A 526 9.65 11.88 17.89
N PRO A 527 8.94 11.09 18.72
CA PRO A 527 9.60 10.16 19.63
C PRO A 527 10.24 9.02 18.83
N LEU A 528 11.53 8.77 19.07
CA LEU A 528 12.24 7.61 18.59
C LEU A 528 12.25 6.57 19.72
N ASN A 529 11.34 5.60 19.65
CA ASN A 529 11.32 4.45 20.54
C ASN A 529 12.53 3.56 20.26
N VAL A 530 13.49 3.54 21.17
CA VAL A 530 14.76 2.83 20.94
C VAL A 530 14.58 1.34 21.19
N THR A 531 14.57 0.55 20.12
CA THR A 531 14.44 -0.90 20.20
C THR A 531 15.77 -1.59 20.55
N ASP A 532 16.89 -0.99 20.14
CA ASP A 532 18.24 -1.51 20.43
C ASP A 532 19.17 -0.37 20.86
N THR A 533 19.51 -0.36 22.15
CA THR A 533 20.37 0.67 22.73
C THR A 533 21.83 0.53 22.28
N ASP A 534 22.29 -0.67 21.90
CA ASP A 534 23.65 -0.90 21.40
C ASP A 534 23.82 -0.32 20.00
N VAL A 535 22.80 -0.46 19.16
CA VAL A 535 22.76 0.18 17.84
C VAL A 535 22.77 1.71 17.98
N LEU A 536 22.02 2.27 18.95
CA LEU A 536 22.03 3.71 19.23
C LEU A 536 23.42 4.20 19.66
N ALA A 537 24.07 3.46 20.55
CA ALA A 537 25.43 3.74 21.00
C ALA A 537 26.42 3.75 19.82
N ASP A 538 26.32 2.78 18.91
CA ASP A 538 27.14 2.69 17.70
C ASP A 538 26.89 3.87 16.74
N VAL A 539 25.64 4.28 16.56
CA VAL A 539 25.29 5.44 15.73
C VAL A 539 25.88 6.72 16.31
N ILE A 540 25.75 6.94 17.62
CA ILE A 540 26.30 8.13 18.30
C ILE A 540 27.83 8.14 18.21
N GLN A 541 28.48 7.00 18.43
CA GLN A 541 29.93 6.89 18.26
C GLN A 541 30.37 7.15 16.83
N ALA A 542 29.65 6.60 15.85
CA ALA A 542 29.94 6.86 14.45
C ALA A 542 29.71 8.34 14.09
N LEU A 543 28.74 9.00 14.72
CA LEU A 543 28.40 10.39 14.44
C LEU A 543 29.47 11.33 15.00
N LEU A 544 29.89 11.11 16.24
CA LEU A 544 30.86 11.94 16.95
C LEU A 544 32.31 11.64 16.57
N PHE A 545 32.67 10.36 16.39
CA PHE A 545 34.05 9.92 16.20
C PHE A 545 34.32 9.28 14.84
N GLY A 546 33.27 9.03 14.05
CA GLY A 546 33.43 8.48 12.70
C GLY A 546 33.95 9.51 11.71
N GLY A 547 34.62 9.01 10.67
CA GLY A 547 35.06 9.80 9.52
C GLY A 547 34.23 9.57 8.25
N LYS A 548 33.24 8.67 8.30
CA LYS A 548 32.41 8.27 7.15
C LYS A 548 30.96 8.66 7.38
N ARG A 549 30.24 8.92 6.28
CA ARG A 549 28.78 9.17 6.31
C ARG A 549 28.07 7.96 6.91
N ILE A 550 27.16 8.23 7.84
CA ILE A 550 26.26 7.23 8.40
C ILE A 550 25.05 7.18 7.49
N ILE A 551 24.61 5.97 7.16
CA ILE A 551 23.38 5.77 6.40
C ILE A 551 22.40 5.10 7.34
N LEU A 552 21.32 5.81 7.66
CA LEU A 552 20.18 5.26 8.36
C LEU A 552 19.17 4.78 7.31
N GLY A 553 18.86 3.49 7.31
CA GLY A 553 17.76 2.95 6.52
C GLY A 553 16.43 3.30 7.18
N ILE A 554 15.42 3.62 6.39
CA ILE A 554 14.07 3.87 6.85
C ILE A 554 13.13 2.99 6.05
N LYS A 555 12.21 2.31 6.77
CA LYS A 555 11.01 1.71 6.20
C LYS A 555 9.82 2.31 6.91
N ALA A 556 8.88 2.89 6.19
CA ALA A 556 7.76 3.60 6.78
C ALA A 556 6.45 3.32 6.06
N LEU A 557 5.36 3.42 6.81
CA LEU A 557 4.01 3.53 6.29
C LEU A 557 3.56 4.97 6.53
N VAL A 558 3.27 5.67 5.43
CA VAL A 558 2.93 7.09 5.46
C VAL A 558 1.46 7.26 5.13
N ASP A 559 0.77 8.03 5.96
CA ASP A 559 -0.56 8.52 5.64
C ASP A 559 -0.48 9.99 5.25
N VAL A 560 -1.07 10.33 4.12
CA VAL A 560 -1.06 11.68 3.56
C VAL A 560 -2.49 12.19 3.43
N LYS A 561 -2.69 13.43 3.86
CA LYS A 561 -3.93 14.16 3.66
C LYS A 561 -3.80 14.99 2.40
N VAL A 562 -4.60 14.67 1.40
CA VAL A 562 -4.54 15.24 0.06
C VAL A 562 -5.81 16.02 -0.21
N ARG A 563 -5.66 17.32 -0.47
CA ARG A 563 -6.73 18.16 -0.95
C ARG A 563 -6.81 18.05 -2.47
N THR A 564 -7.96 17.66 -2.95
CA THR A 564 -8.33 17.53 -4.37
C THR A 564 -9.53 18.42 -4.67
N VAL A 565 -9.97 18.47 -5.94
CA VAL A 565 -11.22 19.15 -6.33
C VAL A 565 -12.47 18.54 -5.70
N LEU A 566 -12.40 17.26 -5.32
CA LEU A 566 -13.51 16.53 -4.67
C LEU A 566 -13.50 16.69 -3.14
N GLY A 567 -12.59 17.49 -2.59
CA GLY A 567 -12.42 17.67 -1.16
C GLY A 567 -11.13 17.05 -0.62
N GLU A 568 -11.09 16.88 0.70
CA GLU A 568 -9.94 16.36 1.41
C GLU A 568 -10.05 14.84 1.58
N LEU A 569 -9.05 14.13 1.07
CA LEU A 569 -8.95 12.67 1.13
C LEU A 569 -7.74 12.28 1.96
N VAL A 570 -7.85 11.20 2.71
CA VAL A 570 -6.71 10.61 3.41
C VAL A 570 -6.30 9.36 2.64
N VAL A 571 -5.07 9.34 2.16
CA VAL A 571 -4.47 8.14 1.55
C VAL A 571 -3.59 7.51 2.62
N LYS A 572 -3.96 6.31 3.07
CA LYS A 572 -3.24 5.60 4.13
C LYS A 572 -2.27 4.55 3.60
N GLY A 573 -1.25 4.27 4.39
CA GLY A 573 -0.37 3.12 4.20
C GLY A 573 0.47 3.20 2.93
N VAL A 574 0.88 4.40 2.51
CA VAL A 574 1.83 4.56 1.41
C VAL A 574 3.17 3.99 1.86
N PRO A 575 3.65 2.89 1.26
CA PRO A 575 4.93 2.30 1.63
C PRO A 575 6.06 3.24 1.20
N ALA A 576 7.00 3.46 2.11
CA ALA A 576 8.12 4.38 1.92
C ALA A 576 9.41 3.75 2.41
N GLU A 577 10.38 3.60 1.52
CA GLU A 577 11.73 3.19 1.88
C GLU A 577 12.74 4.27 1.50
N GLY A 578 13.72 4.49 2.37
CA GLY A 578 14.69 5.56 2.17
C GLY A 578 16.01 5.32 2.90
N LYS A 579 17.05 6.01 2.44
CA LYS A 579 18.36 6.06 3.09
C LYS A 579 18.64 7.50 3.48
N ILE A 580 18.70 7.80 4.78
CA ILE A 580 19.12 9.11 5.26
C ILE A 580 20.63 9.13 5.44
N PRO A 581 21.38 9.91 4.64
CA PRO A 581 22.77 10.17 4.93
C PRO A 581 22.89 11.20 6.06
N VAL A 582 23.40 10.78 7.21
CA VAL A 582 23.79 11.67 8.31
C VAL A 582 25.26 12.01 8.17
N LYS A 583 25.58 13.32 8.17
CA LYS A 583 26.97 13.79 8.08
C LYS A 583 27.65 13.51 9.41
N PRO A 584 28.83 12.86 9.42
CA PRO A 584 29.60 12.73 10.64
C PRO A 584 30.03 14.13 11.07
N LEU A 585 30.16 14.32 12.37
CA LEU A 585 30.62 15.58 12.93
C LEU A 585 32.12 15.75 12.63
N GLY A 586 32.87 14.63 12.59
CA GLY A 586 34.30 14.60 12.30
C GLY A 586 35.16 14.58 13.57
N LYS A 587 36.41 14.12 13.45
CA LYS A 587 37.32 13.94 14.60
C LYS A 587 37.66 15.26 15.31
N ASP A 588 37.60 16.38 14.59
CA ASP A 588 38.06 17.69 15.08
C ASP A 588 36.95 18.52 15.76
N VAL A 589 35.72 17.99 15.88
CA VAL A 589 34.58 18.70 16.48
C VAL A 589 34.91 19.15 17.89
N LEU A 590 35.49 18.26 18.68
CA LEU A 590 35.89 18.53 20.07
C LEU A 590 36.97 19.62 20.15
N SER A 591 37.95 19.60 19.24
CA SER A 591 38.96 20.67 19.17
C SER A 591 38.40 21.99 18.66
N SER A 592 37.33 21.98 17.85
CA SER A 592 36.67 23.19 17.37
C SER A 592 35.65 23.77 18.34
N ALA A 593 35.13 22.95 19.26
CA ALA A 593 34.13 23.39 20.24
C ALA A 593 34.69 24.42 21.24
N GLN A 594 35.99 24.33 21.53
CA GLN A 594 36.80 25.25 22.35
C GLN A 594 35.98 25.94 23.46
N PRO A 595 35.49 25.18 24.45
CA PRO A 595 34.67 25.75 25.50
C PRO A 595 35.49 26.78 26.28
N LYS A 596 34.94 27.99 26.41
CA LYS A 596 35.53 29.06 27.21
C LYS A 596 34.75 29.17 28.51
N VAL A 597 35.41 28.84 29.60
CA VAL A 597 34.88 29.06 30.95
C VAL A 597 34.98 30.55 31.26
N GLY A 598 33.83 31.17 31.52
CA GLY A 598 33.68 32.56 31.95
C GLY A 598 33.83 32.69 33.46
N ASP A 599 32.96 33.48 34.08
CA ASP A 599 32.98 33.70 35.52
C ASP A 599 32.71 32.41 36.29
N ILE A 600 33.41 32.23 37.41
CA ILE A 600 33.30 31.07 38.30
C ILE A 600 32.91 31.59 39.68
N GLU A 601 31.74 31.21 40.15
CA GLU A 601 31.21 31.54 41.46
C GLU A 601 31.25 30.31 42.37
N ILE A 602 31.65 30.50 43.62
CA ILE A 602 31.63 29.43 44.64
C ILE A 602 30.29 29.49 45.36
N THR A 603 29.50 28.44 45.21
CA THR A 603 28.14 28.36 45.76
C THR A 603 28.09 27.75 47.16
N GLY A 604 29.04 26.88 47.50
CA GLY A 604 29.12 26.24 48.81
C GLY A 604 30.39 25.43 49.01
N THR A 605 30.69 25.12 50.27
CA THR A 605 31.88 24.36 50.67
C THR A 605 31.53 23.41 51.81
N THR A 606 32.09 22.21 51.80
CA THR A 606 32.08 21.26 52.93
C THR A 606 33.53 21.04 53.39
N SER A 607 33.75 20.23 54.42
CA SER A 607 35.10 19.86 54.86
C SER A 607 35.99 19.24 53.77
N THR A 608 35.42 18.66 52.70
CA THR A 608 36.16 17.97 51.64
C THR A 608 35.82 18.42 50.23
N SER A 609 34.75 19.19 50.03
CA SER A 609 34.26 19.56 48.70
C SER A 609 34.04 21.06 48.52
N ILE A 610 34.24 21.53 47.29
CA ILE A 610 33.85 22.88 46.87
C ILE A 610 32.85 22.77 45.72
N SER A 611 31.76 23.51 45.80
CA SER A 611 30.75 23.61 44.76
C SER A 611 30.89 24.94 44.02
N PHE A 612 30.93 24.85 42.69
CA PHE A 612 31.10 25.97 41.78
C PHE A 612 29.89 26.08 40.85
N LYS A 613 29.61 27.29 40.40
CA LYS A 613 28.77 27.60 39.26
C LYS A 613 29.59 28.40 38.27
N ALA A 614 29.63 27.97 37.02
CA ALA A 614 30.37 28.63 35.95
C ALA A 614 29.45 28.90 34.76
N SER A 615 29.76 29.98 34.05
CA SER A 615 29.16 30.28 32.75
C SER A 615 30.10 29.83 31.65
N VAL A 616 29.67 28.90 30.78
CA VAL A 616 30.51 28.32 29.73
C VAL A 616 29.99 28.74 28.37
N ASN A 617 30.89 29.19 27.50
CA ASN A 617 30.59 29.47 26.09
C ASN A 617 31.16 28.34 25.22
N ILE A 618 30.36 27.80 24.31
CA ILE A 618 30.74 26.67 23.45
C ILE A 618 30.33 26.97 22.01
N THR A 619 31.23 26.72 21.06
CA THR A 619 30.89 26.78 19.63
C THR A 619 30.48 25.40 19.16
N ASN A 620 29.24 25.23 18.71
CA ASN A 620 28.79 24.02 18.03
C ASN A 620 29.11 24.13 16.52
N PRO A 621 30.13 23.42 16.00
CA PRO A 621 30.51 23.50 14.58
C PRO A 621 29.54 22.76 13.65
N THR A 622 28.54 22.07 14.21
CA THR A 622 27.69 21.13 13.48
C THR A 622 26.42 21.81 12.99
N PRO A 623 25.80 21.33 11.89
CA PRO A 623 24.50 21.83 11.45
C PRO A 623 23.34 21.35 12.33
N TYR A 624 23.62 20.61 13.40
CA TYR A 624 22.62 19.98 14.25
C TYR A 624 22.45 20.77 15.54
N SER A 625 21.22 20.81 16.04
CA SER A 625 20.92 21.33 17.37
C SER A 625 20.59 20.19 18.32
N ALA A 626 20.86 20.39 19.61
CA ALA A 626 20.53 19.42 20.64
C ALA A 626 19.97 20.10 21.89
N HIS A 627 18.93 19.51 22.47
CA HIS A 627 18.48 19.82 23.83
C HIS A 627 18.86 18.66 24.75
N ILE A 628 19.62 18.95 25.80
CA ILE A 628 20.14 17.97 26.75
C ILE A 628 19.59 18.34 28.14
N PRO A 629 18.56 17.63 28.63
CA PRO A 629 17.94 17.94 29.93
C PRO A 629 18.92 17.82 31.09
N PHE A 630 19.79 16.81 31.06
CA PHE A 630 20.79 16.59 32.09
C PHE A 630 22.05 15.97 31.48
N ILE A 631 23.21 16.47 31.89
CA ILE A 631 24.50 15.85 31.60
C ILE A 631 25.42 15.93 32.81
N SER A 632 26.10 14.83 33.13
CA SER A 632 27.17 14.77 34.13
C SER A 632 28.49 14.25 33.53
N ILE A 633 29.60 14.90 33.85
CA ILE A 633 30.93 14.54 33.37
C ILE A 633 31.94 14.58 34.51
N HIS A 634 32.87 13.63 34.52
CA HIS A 634 33.99 13.64 35.45
C HIS A 634 35.06 14.63 34.99
N VAL A 635 35.61 15.37 35.94
CA VAL A 635 36.79 16.23 35.76
C VAL A 635 37.99 15.47 36.30
N GLN A 636 38.97 15.20 35.44
CA GLN A 636 40.15 14.41 35.76
C GLN A 636 41.43 15.24 35.68
N SER A 637 42.37 14.94 36.58
CA SER A 637 43.75 15.43 36.55
C SER A 637 44.70 14.23 36.54
N ASN A 638 45.57 14.14 35.53
CA ASN A 638 46.49 13.01 35.33
C ASN A 638 45.80 11.63 35.43
N GLY A 639 44.59 11.51 34.86
CA GLY A 639 43.80 10.27 34.84
C GLY A 639 43.03 9.95 36.14
N THR A 640 43.17 10.75 37.19
CA THR A 640 42.42 10.60 38.44
C THR A 640 41.27 11.59 38.50
N THR A 641 40.05 11.15 38.85
CA THR A 641 38.89 12.03 39.02
C THR A 641 39.07 12.92 40.24
N VAL A 642 39.00 14.23 40.03
CA VAL A 642 39.13 15.27 41.06
C VAL A 642 37.82 16.03 41.30
N GLY A 643 36.88 15.92 40.37
CA GLY A 643 35.57 16.56 40.46
C GLY A 643 34.58 16.02 39.45
N GLU A 644 33.38 16.59 39.47
CA GLU A 644 32.28 16.28 38.57
C GLU A 644 31.59 17.58 38.16
N ALA A 645 31.31 17.75 36.86
CA ALA A 645 30.56 18.88 36.34
C ALA A 645 29.21 18.42 35.82
N ARG A 646 28.17 19.18 36.12
CA ARG A 646 26.78 18.90 35.77
C ARG A 646 26.15 20.12 35.12
N ALA A 647 25.35 19.89 34.11
CA ALA A 647 24.56 20.93 33.47
C ALA A 647 23.15 20.43 33.20
N GLU A 648 22.20 21.35 33.31
CA GLU A 648 20.77 21.08 33.18
C GLU A 648 20.20 21.94 32.05
N ASN A 649 19.24 21.39 31.31
CA ASN A 649 18.48 22.08 30.27
C ASN A 649 19.35 22.80 29.23
N LEU A 650 20.42 22.15 28.78
CA LEU A 650 21.31 22.71 27.76
C LEU A 650 20.61 22.74 26.41
N ALA A 651 20.43 23.94 25.86
CA ALA A 651 20.01 24.14 24.47
C ALA A 651 21.23 24.52 23.63
N ILE A 652 21.72 23.57 22.83
CA ILE A 652 22.88 23.74 21.96
C ILE A 652 22.39 23.97 20.53
N ALA A 653 22.44 25.21 20.06
CA ALA A 653 22.18 25.58 18.67
C ALA A 653 23.47 25.48 17.82
N PRO A 654 23.38 25.38 16.49
CA PRO A 654 24.52 25.57 15.59
C PRO A 654 25.19 26.92 15.82
N GLY A 655 26.52 26.95 15.77
CA GLY A 655 27.31 28.17 16.01
C GLY A 655 27.59 28.43 17.49
N ASN A 656 27.71 29.70 17.86
CA ASN A 656 28.17 30.11 19.19
C ASN A 656 27.04 30.07 20.22
N ASN A 657 27.21 29.30 21.29
CA ASN A 657 26.30 29.23 22.44
C ASN A 657 26.99 29.87 23.63
N THR A 658 26.38 30.91 24.21
CA THR A 658 26.95 31.65 25.32
C THR A 658 26.11 31.52 26.58
N GLY A 659 26.74 31.62 27.74
CA GLY A 659 26.00 31.69 29.01
C GLY A 659 25.51 30.34 29.53
N LEU A 660 26.08 29.21 29.11
CA LEU A 660 25.63 27.89 29.57
C LEU A 660 25.98 27.73 31.05
N ALA A 661 24.95 27.57 31.88
CA ALA A 661 25.12 27.37 33.31
C ALA A 661 25.61 25.95 33.60
N VAL A 662 26.80 25.84 34.16
CA VAL A 662 27.40 24.57 34.57
C VAL A 662 27.66 24.63 36.06
N SER A 663 27.19 23.64 36.80
CA SER A 663 27.62 23.42 38.18
C SER A 663 28.78 22.43 38.20
N ALA A 664 29.73 22.61 39.10
CA ALA A 664 30.81 21.65 39.29
C ALA A 664 31.07 21.42 40.76
N THR A 665 31.33 20.18 41.13
CA THR A 665 31.73 19.79 42.48
C THR A 665 33.15 19.27 42.43
N TRP A 666 34.04 19.95 43.13
CA TRP A 666 35.41 19.49 43.38
C TRP A 666 35.42 18.69 44.67
N ASN A 667 35.73 17.41 44.60
CA ASN A 667 35.89 16.55 45.77
C ASN A 667 36.92 15.44 45.47
N PRO A 668 38.22 15.77 45.43
CA PRO A 668 39.25 14.83 45.00
C PRO A 668 39.42 13.66 45.97
N LEU A 669 39.19 13.87 47.26
CA LEU A 669 39.31 12.83 48.27
C LEU A 669 38.23 11.76 48.11
N LEU A 670 36.97 12.16 47.96
CA LEU A 670 35.86 11.21 47.78
C LEU A 670 35.91 10.51 46.41
N MET A 671 36.27 11.26 45.35
CA MET A 671 36.19 10.75 43.97
C MET A 671 37.45 10.00 43.51
N GLY A 672 38.63 10.36 44.02
CA GLY A 672 39.92 9.80 43.60
C GLY A 672 40.75 9.20 44.73
N GLY A 673 40.24 9.21 45.97
CA GLY A 673 40.98 8.77 47.16
C GLY A 673 42.21 9.64 47.43
N GLU A 674 43.21 9.05 48.09
CA GLU A 674 44.45 9.76 48.45
C GLU A 674 45.22 10.26 47.21
N LYS A 675 45.19 9.49 46.12
CA LYS A 675 45.76 9.93 44.83
C LYS A 675 45.03 11.15 44.29
N GLY A 676 43.70 11.15 44.38
CA GLY A 676 42.85 12.28 44.02
C GLY A 676 43.20 13.53 44.82
N ALA A 677 43.31 13.41 46.14
CA ALA A 677 43.73 14.50 47.03
C ALA A 677 45.10 15.06 46.63
N GLN A 678 46.10 14.21 46.39
CA GLN A 678 47.44 14.62 45.95
C GLN A 678 47.42 15.33 44.58
N HIS A 679 46.72 14.78 43.59
CA HIS A 679 46.61 15.35 42.25
C HIS A 679 45.82 16.66 42.26
N GLY A 680 44.73 16.72 43.01
CA GLY A 680 43.91 17.91 43.20
C GLY A 680 44.71 19.04 43.86
N ARG A 681 45.41 18.75 44.96
CA ARG A 681 46.33 19.69 45.61
C ARG A 681 47.38 20.21 44.65
N ASN A 682 48.01 19.33 43.87
CA ASN A 682 49.03 19.72 42.91
C ASN A 682 48.46 20.61 41.79
N LEU A 683 47.28 20.29 41.27
CA LEU A 683 46.59 21.09 40.25
C LEU A 683 46.29 22.50 40.78
N LEU A 684 45.71 22.60 41.98
CA LEU A 684 45.39 23.88 42.61
C LEU A 684 46.65 24.70 42.89
N SER A 685 47.70 24.06 43.42
CA SER A 685 48.99 24.68 43.71
C SER A 685 49.67 25.23 42.44
N GLN A 686 49.64 24.45 41.36
CA GLN A 686 50.14 24.88 40.04
C GLN A 686 49.32 26.05 39.50
N TYR A 687 47.99 25.98 39.58
CA TYR A 687 47.09 27.03 39.10
C TYR A 687 47.31 28.36 39.85
N LEU A 688 47.38 28.33 41.18
CA LEU A 688 47.65 29.51 42.02
C LEU A 688 49.05 30.09 41.77
N SER A 689 50.03 29.25 41.46
CA SER A 689 51.40 29.67 41.13
C SER A 689 51.55 30.19 39.68
N GLY A 690 50.47 30.19 38.89
CA GLY A 690 50.46 30.69 37.51
C GLY A 690 51.02 29.73 36.46
N TYR A 691 51.17 28.44 36.78
CA TYR A 691 51.51 27.43 35.78
C TYR A 691 50.32 27.18 34.83
N ASN A 692 50.63 26.85 33.57
CA ASN A 692 49.62 26.34 32.64
C ASN A 692 49.12 24.99 33.16
N THR A 693 47.87 24.94 33.58
CA THR A 693 47.21 23.73 34.05
C THR A 693 46.11 23.32 33.08
N SER A 694 45.83 22.03 33.03
CA SER A 694 44.75 21.48 32.22
C SER A 694 44.00 20.40 32.97
N VAL A 695 42.69 20.32 32.73
CA VAL A 695 41.83 19.25 33.22
C VAL A 695 41.24 18.49 32.05
N THR A 696 41.10 17.18 32.19
CA THR A 696 40.45 16.35 31.18
C THR A 696 39.02 16.08 31.64
N ILE A 697 38.04 16.53 30.86
CA ILE A 697 36.66 16.11 31.07
C ILE A 697 36.42 14.77 30.39
N ARG A 698 35.75 13.86 31.10
CA ARG A 698 35.48 12.50 30.68
C ARG A 698 34.05 12.09 31.02
N THR A 699 33.37 11.52 30.04
CA THR A 699 32.05 10.92 30.22
C THR A 699 32.15 9.57 30.93
N HIS A 700 31.06 9.14 31.53
CA HIS A 700 30.93 7.89 32.27
C HIS A 700 29.51 7.34 32.12
N ARG A 701 29.25 6.13 32.62
CA ARG A 701 27.94 5.47 32.55
C ARG A 701 26.77 6.37 32.98
N GLY A 702 26.88 7.05 34.11
CA GLY A 702 25.87 8.01 34.58
C GLY A 702 25.83 9.38 33.88
N THR A 703 26.53 9.59 32.76
CA THR A 703 26.60 10.92 32.10
C THR A 703 25.24 11.37 31.62
N ILE A 704 24.46 10.45 31.05
CA ILE A 704 23.05 10.63 30.75
C ILE A 704 22.33 9.51 31.51
N PRO A 705 21.75 9.78 32.69
CA PRO A 705 21.15 8.75 33.54
C PRO A 705 20.06 7.94 32.85
N SER A 706 19.27 8.58 31.99
CA SER A 706 18.22 7.94 31.19
C SER A 706 18.75 6.96 30.14
N LEU A 707 20.01 7.13 29.70
CA LEU A 707 20.64 6.31 28.66
C LEU A 707 22.08 5.96 29.07
N PRO A 708 22.27 5.08 30.08
CA PRO A 708 23.59 4.83 30.65
C PRO A 708 24.59 4.24 29.65
N ARG A 709 24.09 3.46 28.67
CA ARG A 709 24.91 2.92 27.58
C ARG A 709 25.45 4.00 26.64
N ILE A 710 24.75 5.14 26.49
CA ILE A 710 25.31 6.30 25.78
C ILE A 710 26.49 6.86 26.57
N GLY A 711 26.38 6.92 27.90
CA GLY A 711 27.50 7.29 28.76
C GLY A 711 28.75 6.44 28.51
N ASP A 712 28.58 5.13 28.40
CA ASP A 712 29.67 4.20 28.05
C ASP A 712 30.16 4.38 26.61
N ALA A 713 29.25 4.59 25.65
CA ALA A 713 29.57 4.83 24.24
C ALA A 713 30.38 6.13 24.05
N LEU A 714 30.05 7.15 24.84
CA LEU A 714 30.75 8.41 24.88
C LEU A 714 32.06 8.34 25.64
N SER A 715 32.44 7.23 26.28
CA SER A 715 33.65 7.14 27.13
C SER A 715 34.97 7.49 26.44
N ARG A 716 34.98 7.50 25.09
CA ARG A 716 36.09 7.99 24.26
C ARG A 716 36.18 9.52 24.19
N LEU A 717 35.15 10.22 24.63
CA LEU A 717 35.08 11.67 24.71
C LEU A 717 35.94 12.16 25.87
N ASN A 718 37.21 12.38 25.58
CA ASN A 718 38.16 13.04 26.47
C ASN A 718 38.50 14.40 25.89
N LEU A 719 38.05 15.47 26.54
CA LEU A 719 38.42 16.83 26.15
C LEU A 719 39.35 17.41 27.21
N THR A 720 40.57 17.75 26.81
CA THR A 720 41.51 18.42 27.70
C THR A 720 41.33 19.92 27.56
N LEU A 721 40.90 20.54 28.67
CA LEU A 721 40.67 21.97 28.78
C LEU A 721 41.83 22.60 29.54
N SER A 722 42.47 23.58 28.92
CA SER A 722 43.38 24.46 29.64
C SER A 722 42.57 25.30 30.63
N ALA A 723 42.99 25.34 31.89
CA ALA A 723 42.35 26.19 32.88
C ALA A 723 42.45 27.66 32.43
N PRO A 724 41.37 28.45 32.56
CA PRO A 724 41.41 29.87 32.23
C PRO A 724 42.47 30.58 33.07
N ARG A 725 43.24 31.50 32.49
CA ARG A 725 44.26 32.23 33.25
C ARG A 725 43.59 33.16 34.27
N LEU A 726 44.06 33.13 35.52
CA LEU A 726 43.63 34.04 36.59
C LEU A 726 43.80 35.50 36.14
N ARG A 727 42.69 36.22 35.93
CA ARG A 727 42.69 37.67 35.74
C ARG A 727 42.45 38.32 37.09
N LEU A 728 43.51 38.85 37.70
CA LEU A 728 43.41 39.54 38.98
C LEU A 728 43.11 41.03 38.74
N PRO A 729 42.36 41.70 39.64
CA PRO A 729 42.06 43.13 39.52
C PRO A 729 43.31 43.98 39.24
N ALA A 730 43.20 44.99 38.38
CA ALA A 730 44.29 45.93 38.11
C ALA A 730 44.64 46.76 39.37
N PRO A 731 45.91 47.18 39.55
CA PRO A 731 46.28 48.01 40.69
C PRO A 731 45.60 49.39 40.61
N PRO A 732 45.12 49.95 41.73
CA PRO A 732 44.59 51.31 41.75
C PRO A 732 45.69 52.30 41.30
N GLY A 733 45.42 53.08 40.24
CA GLY A 733 46.29 54.16 39.77
C GLY A 733 47.01 53.95 38.43
N ARG A 734 46.93 52.78 37.79
CA ARG A 734 47.35 52.61 36.38
C ARG A 734 46.12 52.66 35.45
N GLY A 735 45.64 53.87 35.18
CA GLY A 735 44.80 54.13 34.01
C GLY A 735 45.59 53.80 32.74
N GLY A 736 44.91 53.25 31.73
CA GLY A 736 45.51 52.56 30.58
C GLY A 736 46.71 53.26 29.92
N GLY A 737 47.73 52.47 29.60
CA GLY A 737 48.80 52.87 28.67
C GLY A 737 50.23 52.46 29.05
N GLY A 738 50.51 52.12 30.31
CA GLY A 738 51.86 51.73 30.73
C GLY A 738 52.06 50.23 30.69
N GLY A 739 52.95 49.74 29.81
CA GLY A 739 53.34 48.34 29.63
C GLY A 739 54.05 47.70 30.85
N GLY A 740 53.42 47.74 32.02
CA GLY A 740 53.69 46.79 33.08
C GLY A 740 53.34 45.41 32.53
N GLY A 741 54.36 44.58 32.31
CA GLY A 741 54.21 43.31 31.62
C GLY A 741 53.05 42.52 32.21
N GLU A 742 52.28 41.85 31.34
CA GLU A 742 51.10 41.09 31.70
C GLU A 742 51.33 40.13 32.90
N GLU A 743 52.58 39.81 33.23
CA GLU A 743 53.01 39.08 34.42
C GLU A 743 52.67 39.72 35.78
N GLU A 744 52.63 41.06 35.93
CA GLU A 744 52.28 41.71 37.22
C GLU A 744 50.78 41.61 37.54
N GLU A 745 49.93 41.50 36.52
CA GLU A 745 48.47 41.33 36.65
C GLU A 745 48.04 39.88 36.96
N ARG A 746 49.01 38.95 37.05
CA ARG A 746 48.77 37.51 37.14
C ARG A 746 49.13 36.89 38.49
N ARG A 747 49.71 37.64 39.42
CA ARG A 747 50.30 37.10 40.65
C ARG A 747 49.39 37.32 41.86
N PHE A 748 49.08 36.24 42.57
CA PHE A 748 48.40 36.30 43.86
C PHE A 748 49.16 37.19 44.85
N LEU A 749 50.50 37.12 44.83
CA LEU A 749 51.38 38.02 45.57
C LEU A 749 51.80 39.20 44.69
N ARG A 750 51.22 40.39 44.92
CA ARG A 750 51.50 41.58 44.11
C ARG A 750 52.84 42.21 44.47
N ASP A 751 53.03 42.51 45.74
CA ASP A 751 54.27 43.08 46.27
C ASP A 751 54.54 42.54 47.68
N ALA A 752 55.78 42.70 48.09
CA ALA A 752 56.24 42.43 49.45
C ALA A 752 56.90 43.69 50.02
N THR A 753 56.75 43.94 51.30
CA THR A 753 57.51 44.96 52.02
C THR A 753 58.20 44.29 53.20
N PHE A 754 59.53 44.27 53.16
CA PHE A 754 60.37 43.76 54.23
C PHE A 754 60.78 44.91 55.16
N HIS A 755 60.56 44.74 56.45
CA HIS A 755 60.89 45.69 57.52
C HIS A 755 62.07 45.15 58.32
N ILE A 756 63.27 45.66 58.07
CA ILE A 756 64.50 45.09 58.62
C ILE A 756 64.54 45.20 60.15
N PHE A 757 64.18 46.34 60.75
CA PHE A 757 64.32 46.51 62.21
C PHE A 757 63.33 45.65 63.00
N SER A 758 62.08 45.63 62.56
CA SER A 758 61.08 44.78 63.20
C SER A 758 61.23 43.30 62.84
N SER A 759 62.09 42.96 61.87
CA SER A 759 62.20 41.62 61.28
C SER A 759 60.83 41.07 60.87
N THR A 760 60.05 41.88 60.14
CA THR A 760 58.73 41.48 59.65
C THR A 760 58.57 41.73 58.15
N ALA A 761 57.64 41.03 57.52
CA ALA A 761 57.23 41.26 56.13
C ALA A 761 55.71 41.44 56.04
N THR A 762 55.29 42.37 55.17
CA THR A 762 53.89 42.51 54.77
C THR A 762 53.77 42.23 53.29
N PHE A 763 52.72 41.53 52.90
CA PHE A 763 52.47 41.15 51.51
C PHE A 763 51.12 41.70 51.06
N THR A 764 51.06 42.17 49.82
CA THR A 764 49.79 42.51 49.18
C THR A 764 49.28 41.28 48.44
N LEU A 765 48.24 40.66 48.99
CA LEU A 765 47.55 39.52 48.40
C LEU A 765 46.41 39.99 47.51
N VAL A 766 46.28 39.40 46.33
CA VAL A 766 45.18 39.65 45.42
C VAL A 766 44.38 38.38 45.24
N SER A 767 43.24 38.31 45.92
CA SER A 767 42.33 37.17 45.83
C SER A 767 41.63 37.16 44.47
N PRO A 768 41.59 36.01 43.76
CA PRO A 768 40.81 35.87 42.54
C PRO A 768 39.31 35.71 42.82
N LEU A 769 38.92 35.47 44.08
CA LEU A 769 37.53 35.31 44.48
C LEU A 769 36.90 36.69 44.65
N THR A 770 35.76 36.91 44.01
CA THR A 770 35.05 38.20 44.02
C THR A 770 34.10 38.34 45.21
N LYS A 771 33.59 37.23 45.74
CA LYS A 771 32.59 37.21 46.83
C LYS A 771 33.09 36.57 48.12
N ASN A 772 33.87 35.49 48.02
CA ASN A 772 34.27 34.67 49.16
C ASN A 772 35.61 35.13 49.76
N THR A 773 35.69 35.16 51.08
CA THR A 773 36.94 35.42 51.79
C THR A 773 37.75 34.12 51.90
N LEU A 774 39.02 34.17 51.48
CA LEU A 774 39.97 33.10 51.67
C LEU A 774 40.68 33.31 53.01
N TYR A 775 40.77 32.29 53.85
CA TYR A 775 41.57 32.33 55.07
C TYR A 775 42.88 31.59 54.85
N ILE A 776 43.97 32.15 55.36
CA ILE A 776 45.27 31.50 55.42
C ILE A 776 45.50 31.20 56.89
N ASP A 777 45.40 29.92 57.26
CA ASP A 777 45.48 29.46 58.65
C ASP A 777 46.93 29.31 59.11
N ALA A 778 47.84 28.96 58.19
CA ALA A 778 49.27 28.90 58.45
C ALA A 778 50.08 29.15 57.17
N VAL A 779 51.29 29.65 57.35
CA VAL A 779 52.25 29.96 56.29
C VAL A 779 53.62 29.42 56.69
N ASN A 780 54.20 28.61 55.81
CA ASN A 780 55.61 28.26 55.84
C ASN A 780 56.24 28.70 54.51
N ALA A 781 56.99 29.79 54.51
CA ALA A 781 57.52 30.40 53.30
C ALA A 781 59.02 30.67 53.39
N THR A 782 59.69 30.62 52.25
CA THR A 782 61.10 30.99 52.09
C THR A 782 61.24 31.92 50.90
N ALA A 783 61.91 33.06 51.12
CA ALA A 783 62.24 34.01 50.07
C ALA A 783 63.65 33.77 49.54
N PHE A 784 63.83 33.87 48.22
CA PHE A 784 65.09 33.61 47.52
C PHE A 784 65.52 34.82 46.68
N TYR A 785 66.80 35.19 46.80
CA TYR A 785 67.51 36.07 45.89
C TYR A 785 68.06 35.27 44.71
N ASN A 786 68.00 35.84 43.50
CA ASN A 786 68.52 35.23 42.27
C ASN A 786 68.13 33.74 42.13
N HIS A 787 66.86 33.42 42.40
CA HIS A 787 66.24 32.09 42.32
C HIS A 787 66.73 31.01 43.32
N THR A 788 67.86 31.20 44.01
CA THR A 788 68.54 30.12 44.74
C THR A 788 69.01 30.49 46.15
N GLU A 789 69.35 31.75 46.42
CA GLU A 789 69.94 32.13 47.71
C GLU A 789 68.85 32.51 48.72
N PRO A 790 68.70 31.79 49.85
CA PRO A 790 67.68 32.11 50.84
C PRO A 790 67.98 33.44 51.54
N ILE A 791 67.00 34.34 51.62
CA ILE A 791 67.11 35.62 52.34
C ILE A 791 66.48 35.53 53.73
N GLY A 792 65.36 34.82 53.82
CA GLY A 792 64.66 34.64 55.07
C GLY A 792 63.49 33.68 54.97
N ARG A 793 63.08 33.19 56.12
CA ARG A 793 61.99 32.23 56.32
C ARG A 793 60.87 32.88 57.13
N ILE A 794 59.63 32.55 56.78
CA ILE A 794 58.44 32.95 57.52
C ILE A 794 57.75 31.67 57.95
N GLU A 795 57.61 31.51 59.26
CA GLU A 795 56.74 30.52 59.86
C GLU A 795 55.70 31.26 60.70
N TYR A 796 54.43 31.13 60.31
CA TYR A 796 53.32 31.82 60.95
C TYR A 796 52.11 30.88 61.00
N ASP A 797 51.59 30.63 62.20
CA ASP A 797 50.59 29.62 62.51
C ASP A 797 49.24 30.23 62.98
N LEU A 798 49.09 31.56 62.85
CA LEU A 798 47.85 32.25 63.18
C LEU A 798 47.05 32.58 61.92
N PRO A 799 45.71 32.39 61.95
CA PRO A 799 44.87 32.61 60.80
C PRO A 799 44.68 34.09 60.48
N PHE A 800 44.69 34.43 59.19
CA PHE A 800 44.33 35.76 58.70
C PHE A 800 43.52 35.69 57.39
N ALA A 801 42.73 36.73 57.13
CA ALA A 801 41.85 36.80 55.97
C ALA A 801 42.53 37.45 54.76
N ALA A 802 42.48 36.78 53.61
CA ALA A 802 42.69 37.35 52.28
C ALA A 802 41.32 37.71 51.68
N LEU A 803 40.92 38.96 51.89
CA LEU A 803 39.64 39.49 51.42
C LEU A 803 39.57 39.51 49.87
N PRO A 804 38.36 39.46 49.29
CA PRO A 804 38.16 39.66 47.85
C PRO A 804 38.89 40.90 47.32
N GLY A 805 39.56 40.77 46.18
CA GLY A 805 40.40 41.83 45.63
C GLY A 805 41.75 41.94 46.34
N SER A 806 42.24 43.17 46.55
CA SER A 806 43.56 43.43 47.14
C SER A 806 43.47 43.59 48.66
N SER A 807 44.22 42.78 49.40
CA SER A 807 44.34 42.84 50.86
C SER A 807 45.79 42.79 51.29
N GLN A 808 46.11 43.32 52.48
CA GLN A 808 47.45 43.27 53.03
C GLN A 808 47.50 42.24 54.16
N THR A 809 48.56 41.44 54.21
CA THR A 809 48.79 40.53 55.33
C THR A 809 49.06 41.31 56.61
N PRO A 810 48.88 40.69 57.79
CA PRO A 810 49.53 41.17 59.01
C PRO A 810 51.06 41.21 58.82
N LYS A 811 51.75 41.89 59.73
CA LYS A 811 53.22 41.84 59.80
C LYS A 811 53.64 40.42 60.19
N LEU A 812 54.12 39.66 59.21
CA LEU A 812 54.59 38.29 59.40
C LEU A 812 56.03 38.33 59.90
N PRO A 813 56.40 37.59 60.96
CA PRO A 813 57.77 37.53 61.43
C PRO A 813 58.68 36.86 60.39
N VAL A 814 59.89 37.39 60.22
CA VAL A 814 60.88 36.91 59.26
C VAL A 814 62.14 36.51 60.02
N GLU A 815 62.54 35.26 59.87
CA GLU A 815 63.85 34.77 60.28
C GLU A 815 64.84 35.02 59.14
N TRP A 816 65.73 35.99 59.32
CA TRP A 816 66.73 36.33 58.32
C TRP A 816 67.84 35.29 58.26
N SER A 817 68.24 34.89 57.05
CA SER A 817 69.43 34.08 56.83
C SER A 817 70.66 34.98 56.84
N VAL A 818 71.11 35.43 58.02
CA VAL A 818 72.14 36.47 58.18
C VAL A 818 73.47 36.10 57.50
N ASP A 819 73.79 34.81 57.43
CA ASP A 819 75.01 34.28 56.81
C ASP A 819 74.91 34.13 55.27
N SER A 820 73.76 34.48 54.66
CA SER A 820 73.57 34.35 53.22
C SER A 820 73.97 35.61 52.45
N VAL A 821 74.49 35.40 51.23
CA VAL A 821 74.75 36.47 50.26
C VAL A 821 73.47 37.29 49.99
N GLY A 822 72.31 36.62 49.99
CA GLY A 822 71.00 37.25 49.85
C GLY A 822 70.67 38.28 50.92
N TYR A 823 70.99 38.05 52.20
CA TYR A 823 70.75 39.03 53.26
C TYR A 823 71.68 40.26 53.14
N GLY A 824 72.92 40.07 52.67
CA GLY A 824 73.81 41.17 52.31
C GLY A 824 73.19 42.08 51.24
N LYS A 825 72.64 41.48 50.18
CA LYS A 825 71.92 42.22 49.12
C LYS A 825 70.63 42.87 49.58
N LEU A 826 69.93 42.28 50.54
CA LEU A 826 68.77 42.91 51.18
C LEU A 826 69.16 44.21 51.90
N ARG A 827 70.28 44.21 52.64
CA ARG A 827 70.79 45.43 53.30
C ARG A 827 71.23 46.49 52.29
N GLU A 828 71.89 46.11 51.21
CA GLU A 828 72.24 47.04 50.12
C GLU A 828 71.01 47.68 49.48
N ALA A 829 69.90 46.94 49.40
CA ALA A 829 68.64 47.42 48.85
C ALA A 829 67.78 48.23 49.84
N LEU A 830 68.27 48.52 51.06
CA LEU A 830 67.54 49.26 52.09
C LEU A 830 67.13 50.67 51.61
N GLY A 831 65.82 50.96 51.68
CA GLY A 831 65.22 52.17 51.09
C GLY A 831 64.81 52.02 49.62
N GLY A 832 65.16 50.89 48.99
CA GLY A 832 64.91 50.59 47.58
C GLY A 832 63.93 49.45 47.33
N ARG A 833 64.05 48.86 46.15
CA ARG A 833 63.26 47.72 45.67
C ARG A 833 64.18 46.65 45.10
N MET A 834 63.86 45.39 45.34
CA MET A 834 64.53 44.23 44.75
C MET A 834 63.50 43.20 44.25
N LYS A 835 63.92 42.31 43.34
CA LYS A 835 63.07 41.21 42.86
C LYS A 835 63.43 39.92 43.58
N LEU A 836 62.44 39.27 44.18
CA LEU A 836 62.61 38.03 44.94
C LEU A 836 61.72 36.92 44.41
N ASP A 837 62.18 35.69 44.59
CA ASP A 837 61.35 34.51 44.42
C ASP A 837 60.82 34.06 45.78
N ALA A 838 59.63 33.47 45.81
CA ALA A 838 59.02 32.93 47.01
C ALA A 838 58.60 31.48 46.77
N ARG A 839 58.90 30.60 47.71
CA ARG A 839 58.29 29.27 47.81
C ARG A 839 57.57 29.19 49.13
N ALA A 840 56.31 28.79 49.12
CA ALA A 840 55.51 28.67 50.34
C ALA A 840 54.69 27.38 50.33
N VAL A 841 54.46 26.85 51.52
CA VAL A 841 53.40 25.89 51.83
C VAL A 841 52.43 26.61 52.73
N VAL A 842 51.19 26.73 52.30
CA VAL A 842 50.14 27.49 52.99
C VAL A 842 48.95 26.60 53.26
N TRP A 843 48.38 26.75 54.45
CA TRP A 843 47.13 26.11 54.85
C TRP A 843 46.03 27.08 54.54
N VAL A 844 45.21 26.75 53.55
CA VAL A 844 44.12 27.58 53.08
C VAL A 844 42.80 27.02 53.55
N ARG A 845 41.91 27.92 53.95
CA ARG A 845 40.54 27.59 54.33
C ARG A 845 39.57 28.48 53.60
N LEU A 846 38.60 27.85 52.96
CA LEU A 846 37.52 28.50 52.24
C LEU A 846 36.20 27.95 52.77
N GLY A 847 35.50 28.76 53.58
CA GLY A 847 34.37 28.26 54.35
C GLY A 847 34.79 27.10 55.27
N GLU A 848 34.19 25.93 55.07
CA GLU A 848 34.52 24.69 55.79
C GLU A 848 35.65 23.89 55.15
N TRP A 849 35.97 24.16 53.88
CA TRP A 849 36.96 23.41 53.13
C TRP A 849 38.38 23.85 53.52
N THR A 850 39.25 22.89 53.80
CA THR A 850 40.66 23.15 54.16
C THR A 850 41.59 22.33 53.29
N GLU A 851 42.72 22.92 52.88
CA GLU A 851 43.76 22.22 52.12
C GLU A 851 45.13 22.85 52.36
N ARG A 852 46.17 22.04 52.24
CA ARG A 852 47.57 22.48 52.27
C ARG A 852 48.07 22.60 50.85
N VAL A 853 48.26 23.81 50.33
CA VAL A 853 48.75 24.05 48.97
C VAL A 853 50.18 24.58 48.99
N TRP A 854 50.94 24.30 47.93
CA TRP A 854 52.24 24.93 47.72
C TRP A 854 52.09 26.08 46.73
N TYR A 855 52.91 27.11 46.88
CA TYR A 855 52.91 28.31 46.06
C TYR A 855 54.34 28.66 45.63
N VAL A 856 54.51 29.02 44.37
CA VAL A 856 55.78 29.52 43.81
C VAL A 856 55.52 30.85 43.13
N GLY A 857 56.07 31.93 43.67
CA GLY A 857 56.11 33.25 43.05
C GLY A 857 57.51 33.56 42.54
N ARG A 858 57.63 34.07 41.30
CA ARG A 858 58.93 34.44 40.73
C ARG A 858 59.02 35.94 40.48
N GLY A 859 60.16 36.55 40.81
CA GLY A 859 60.47 37.96 40.53
C GLY A 859 59.48 38.95 41.14
N ILE A 860 58.98 38.69 42.35
CA ILE A 860 58.11 39.57 43.14
C ILE A 860 58.85 40.85 43.48
N GLY A 861 58.23 42.01 43.26
CA GLY A 861 58.77 43.30 43.70
C GLY A 861 58.71 43.43 45.22
N ALA A 862 59.85 43.39 45.88
CA ALA A 862 60.02 43.54 47.32
C ALA A 862 60.59 44.94 47.65
N LYS A 863 59.86 45.74 48.41
CA LYS A 863 60.35 47.01 48.99
C LYS A 863 61.09 46.71 50.28
N VAL A 864 62.28 47.26 50.45
CA VAL A 864 63.05 47.09 51.69
C VAL A 864 62.97 48.39 52.47
N ARG A 865 62.35 48.33 53.64
CA ARG A 865 62.17 49.48 54.53
C ARG A 865 62.82 49.19 55.88
N PHE A 866 63.05 50.28 56.60
CA PHE A 866 63.38 50.23 58.01
C PHE A 866 62.30 49.48 58.80
#